data_AF-A0A9N8Q0H4-F1
#
_entry.id   AF-A0A9N8Q0H4-F1
#
_cell.length_a   1.000
_cell.length_b   1.000
_cell.length_c   1.000
_cell.angle_alpha   90.00
_cell.angle_beta   90.00
_cell.angle_gamma   90.00
#
_symmetry.space_group_name_H-M   'P 1'
#
loop_
_entity.id
_entity.type
_entity.pdbx_description
1 polymer ?
#
loop_
_entity_poly.entity_id
_entity_poly.type
_entity_poly.pdbx_seq_one_letter_code
_entity_poly.pdbx_strand_id
1 'polypeptide(L)'
;MSKQGATRYQKFLKSEKSKTKLKSKSKDLPKGTNVTKTNFKVKKIVLKTQLNKHGETEALSTRKLNVKELLTRLNHFNIHSRTDALQGLKELFTMHPEVLEQNLGELVHGITPLVLNIEKVVRHDSLKVLNLMLSKADIVRIDPFFDILCTYLRSAMTHIDGRIQEDSLLFLDTLLVCTPTKMAQDFHKIIPNFLDMISKLRVDSKPGRTLTVNLGSQITSVKWRVKVLHRLKDYLLEYVKYNHIQDSTEPVDDKTHLFDTTKMNHFSLFNPVYIETCPVSCFSSKAIQDTTLPIDEGQKFTEYVDTLMPLLFETWLEVCPNANSERSMETVVSEDAALLLTHALEVVSLIWLLINHFDKKNPNSDIKKQFSQKYRQPYQQHFLNNFPYVTNIRSKQRGGLNNSQLEDTIKDPKMIQQNLEICYLFILLNPYVNLRKETPLAKSVLKYITRTFNSNSQDSVNNVIIKILHTIFSSEVNNWTKTLSIMETLFNRIIWAYFNKDMPSTFKQKIFSLLCKIAMNDKLVHFQKCEAFTNWLANLPDILLEKAITVQTIDIIHKFAVQNTQVFNTVIRGKLLKIIKNLPAIEVSDVDKNGLAYYKLFSILYYIKNWDEDSLNALEIQLLNNVYKNDYGTYIFNTLQLRSAD
;
A
#
# COMPACT_ATOMS: atom_id res chain seq x y z
N MET A 1 -108.76 29.14 -28.40
CA MET A 1 -109.20 28.02 -27.55
C MET A 1 -108.02 27.09 -27.28
N SER A 2 -107.50 27.11 -26.05
CA SER A 2 -106.31 26.37 -25.63
C SER A 2 -106.57 24.87 -25.59
N LYS A 3 -105.89 24.13 -26.47
CA LYS A 3 -105.83 22.67 -26.41
C LYS A 3 -105.12 22.29 -25.11
N GLN A 4 -105.85 21.75 -24.15
CA GLN A 4 -105.26 21.18 -22.93
C GLN A 4 -104.22 20.14 -23.36
N GLY A 5 -102.94 20.43 -23.08
CA GLY A 5 -101.84 19.53 -23.38
C GLY A 5 -102.04 18.21 -22.61
N ALA A 6 -101.72 17.09 -23.26
CA ALA A 6 -101.82 15.76 -22.65
C ALA A 6 -101.23 15.76 -21.24
N THR A 7 -102.00 15.27 -20.27
CA THR A 7 -101.58 15.22 -18.87
C THR A 7 -100.33 14.37 -18.72
N ARG A 8 -99.54 14.61 -17.67
CA ARG A 8 -98.29 13.87 -17.40
C ARG A 8 -98.50 12.35 -17.42
N TYR A 9 -99.65 11.89 -16.92
CA TYR A 9 -100.05 10.48 -16.93
C TYR A 9 -100.32 9.95 -18.34
N GLN A 10 -100.99 10.72 -19.20
CA GLN A 10 -101.21 10.34 -20.60
C GLN A 10 -99.90 10.28 -21.40
N LYS A 11 -98.94 11.19 -21.12
CA LYS A 11 -97.60 11.14 -21.72
C LYS A 11 -96.82 9.89 -21.27
N PHE A 12 -96.93 9.53 -19.99
CA PHE A 12 -96.32 8.32 -19.42
C PHE A 12 -96.86 7.04 -20.07
N LEU A 13 -98.19 6.89 -20.16
CA LEU A 13 -98.82 5.75 -20.83
C LEU A 13 -98.43 5.64 -22.31
N LYS A 14 -98.25 6.79 -22.99
CA LYS A 14 -97.83 6.81 -24.39
C LYS A 14 -96.36 6.43 -24.57
N SER A 15 -95.49 6.78 -23.62
CA SER A 15 -94.09 6.33 -23.62
C SER A 15 -93.93 4.84 -23.29
N GLU A 16 -94.75 4.30 -22.37
CA GLU A 16 -94.73 2.87 -22.03
C GLU A 16 -95.05 1.97 -23.23
N LYS A 17 -95.97 2.42 -24.09
CA LYS A 17 -96.41 1.68 -25.30
C LYS A 17 -95.59 2.02 -26.55
N SER A 18 -94.54 2.83 -26.42
CA SER A 18 -93.74 3.27 -27.57
C SER A 18 -92.82 2.13 -28.05
N LYS A 19 -93.10 1.60 -29.24
CA LYS A 19 -92.25 0.61 -29.91
C LYS A 19 -91.10 1.34 -30.61
N THR A 20 -89.87 0.90 -30.41
CA THR A 20 -88.69 1.43 -31.12
C THR A 20 -88.81 1.15 -32.62
N LYS A 21 -88.56 2.16 -33.47
CA LYS A 21 -88.68 2.03 -34.94
C LYS A 21 -87.71 0.97 -35.48
N LEU A 22 -88.18 0.14 -36.42
CA LEU A 22 -87.37 -0.87 -37.09
C LEU A 22 -86.22 -0.19 -37.85
N LYS A 23 -84.96 -0.41 -37.45
CA LYS A 23 -83.80 0.10 -38.18
C LYS A 23 -83.37 -0.94 -39.21
N SER A 24 -83.66 -0.68 -40.49
CA SER A 24 -83.40 -1.59 -41.63
C SER A 24 -81.92 -1.92 -41.92
N LYS A 25 -80.97 -1.51 -41.07
CA LYS A 25 -79.51 -1.62 -41.29
C LYS A 25 -78.79 -2.58 -40.33
N SER A 26 -79.46 -3.25 -39.40
CA SER A 26 -78.86 -4.30 -38.56
C SER A 26 -79.42 -5.67 -38.92
N LYS A 27 -78.54 -6.66 -39.09
CA LYS A 27 -78.87 -8.03 -39.57
C LYS A 27 -79.78 -8.82 -38.62
N ASP A 28 -79.87 -8.41 -37.35
CA ASP A 28 -80.68 -9.05 -36.32
C ASP A 28 -81.81 -8.14 -35.83
N LEU A 29 -83.01 -8.70 -35.68
CA LEU A 29 -84.14 -8.00 -35.06
C LEU A 29 -83.85 -7.78 -33.55
N PRO A 30 -84.24 -6.62 -32.98
CA PRO A 30 -84.13 -6.39 -31.55
C PRO A 30 -84.96 -7.44 -30.78
N LYS A 31 -84.34 -8.05 -29.76
CA LYS A 31 -85.00 -9.06 -28.90
C LYS A 31 -86.28 -8.48 -28.30
N GLY A 32 -87.31 -9.32 -28.15
CA GLY A 32 -88.61 -8.93 -27.59
C GLY A 32 -88.47 -8.26 -26.22
N THR A 33 -89.39 -7.33 -25.91
CA THR A 33 -89.34 -6.50 -24.69
C THR A 33 -89.47 -7.31 -23.40
N ASN A 34 -89.95 -8.55 -23.48
CA ASN A 34 -90.09 -9.52 -22.41
C ASN A 34 -88.88 -10.46 -22.25
N VAL A 35 -87.80 -10.25 -23.02
CA VAL A 35 -86.60 -11.10 -22.94
C VAL A 35 -85.71 -10.67 -21.78
N THR A 36 -85.72 -11.46 -20.71
CA THR A 36 -84.79 -11.32 -19.59
C THR A 36 -83.36 -11.62 -20.06
N LYS A 37 -82.47 -10.62 -19.98
CA LYS A 37 -81.05 -10.80 -20.29
C LYS A 37 -80.34 -11.49 -19.12
N THR A 38 -80.05 -12.78 -19.25
CA THR A 38 -79.34 -13.59 -18.24
C THR A 38 -77.81 -13.47 -18.29
N ASN A 39 -77.27 -12.54 -19.10
CA ASN A 39 -75.84 -12.29 -19.18
C ASN A 39 -75.40 -11.35 -18.04
N PHE A 40 -75.06 -11.91 -16.89
CA PHE A 40 -74.39 -11.18 -15.82
C PHE A 40 -72.90 -11.52 -15.80
N LYS A 41 -72.05 -10.52 -15.60
CA LYS A 41 -70.60 -10.70 -15.43
C LYS A 41 -70.25 -10.50 -13.96
N VAL A 42 -69.86 -11.58 -13.29
CA VAL A 42 -69.33 -11.51 -11.92
C VAL A 42 -67.82 -11.37 -12.00
N LYS A 43 -67.25 -10.31 -11.40
CA LYS A 43 -65.80 -10.16 -11.21
C LYS A 43 -65.47 -10.49 -9.76
N LYS A 44 -64.46 -11.35 -9.55
CA LYS A 44 -63.96 -11.68 -8.21
C LYS A 44 -63.31 -10.44 -7.59
N ILE A 45 -63.66 -10.13 -6.33
CA ILE A 45 -62.96 -9.13 -5.53
C ILE A 45 -61.62 -9.74 -5.12
N VAL A 46 -60.52 -9.17 -5.60
CA VAL A 46 -59.16 -9.55 -5.16
C VAL A 46 -58.79 -8.62 -4.01
N LEU A 47 -58.91 -9.12 -2.79
CA LEU A 47 -58.38 -8.42 -1.62
C LEU A 47 -56.85 -8.48 -1.68
N LYS A 48 -56.19 -7.35 -1.45
CA LYS A 48 -54.74 -7.33 -1.23
C LYS A 48 -54.47 -8.12 0.05
N THR A 49 -53.66 -9.17 -0.03
CA THR A 49 -53.24 -9.96 1.14
C THR A 49 -52.49 -9.05 2.11
N GLN A 50 -53.04 -8.88 3.31
CA GLN A 50 -52.41 -8.13 4.41
C GLN A 50 -51.71 -9.14 5.32
N LEU A 51 -50.37 -9.15 5.32
CA LEU A 51 -49.46 -9.97 6.13
C LEU A 51 -49.66 -11.49 5.98
N ASN A 52 -48.72 -12.15 5.30
CA ASN A 52 -48.70 -13.61 5.20
C ASN A 52 -48.27 -14.22 6.55
N LYS A 53 -48.78 -15.41 6.89
CA LYS A 53 -48.21 -16.20 7.99
C LYS A 53 -46.85 -16.73 7.54
N HIS A 54 -45.80 -16.47 8.31
CA HIS A 54 -44.48 -17.04 8.07
C HIS A 54 -44.48 -18.54 8.32
N GLY A 55 -43.68 -19.27 7.54
CA GLY A 55 -43.45 -20.71 7.76
C GLY A 55 -42.59 -20.94 9.02
N GLU A 56 -42.74 -22.10 9.67
CA GLU A 56 -42.00 -22.42 10.90
C GLU A 56 -40.47 -22.47 10.71
N THR A 57 -39.99 -22.65 9.48
CA THR A 57 -38.56 -22.73 9.11
C THR A 57 -38.01 -21.44 8.49
N GLU A 58 -38.80 -20.36 8.42
CA GLU A 58 -38.36 -19.11 7.81
C GLU A 58 -37.44 -18.33 8.76
N ALA A 59 -36.29 -17.86 8.28
CA ALA A 59 -35.38 -17.06 9.08
C ALA A 59 -35.96 -15.65 9.28
N LEU A 60 -36.25 -15.31 10.54
CA LEU A 60 -36.93 -14.07 10.90
C LEU A 60 -36.08 -13.21 11.84
N SER A 61 -36.15 -11.90 11.64
CA SER A 61 -35.60 -10.93 12.59
C SER A 61 -36.39 -10.90 13.90
N THR A 62 -35.89 -10.19 14.93
CA THR A 62 -36.58 -10.00 16.22
C THR A 62 -37.99 -9.44 16.05
N ARG A 63 -38.23 -8.66 14.99
CA ARG A 63 -39.55 -8.09 14.64
C ARG A 63 -40.37 -8.98 13.72
N LYS A 64 -39.99 -10.24 13.56
CA LYS A 64 -40.66 -11.25 12.71
C LYS A 64 -40.75 -10.85 11.24
N LEU A 65 -39.70 -10.27 10.69
CA LEU A 65 -39.61 -9.92 9.27
C LEU A 65 -38.54 -10.76 8.58
N ASN A 66 -38.84 -11.22 7.37
CA ASN A 66 -37.90 -11.94 6.50
C ASN A 66 -37.03 -10.96 5.68
N VAL A 67 -36.03 -11.48 4.95
CA VAL A 67 -35.11 -10.65 4.16
C VAL A 67 -35.84 -9.81 3.12
N LYS A 68 -36.80 -10.38 2.37
CA LYS A 68 -37.49 -9.67 1.28
C LYS A 68 -38.31 -8.49 1.79
N GLU A 69 -38.97 -8.67 2.94
CA GLU A 69 -39.71 -7.61 3.62
C GLU A 69 -38.77 -6.50 4.13
N LEU A 70 -37.63 -6.88 4.71
CA LEU A 70 -36.61 -5.93 5.15
C LEU A 70 -36.03 -5.13 3.98
N LEU A 71 -35.67 -5.80 2.87
CA LEU A 71 -35.20 -5.16 1.64
C LEU A 71 -36.22 -4.18 1.07
N THR A 72 -37.51 -4.53 1.10
CA THR A 72 -38.58 -3.64 0.66
C THR A 72 -38.65 -2.37 1.53
N ARG A 73 -38.43 -2.51 2.84
CA ARG A 73 -38.43 -1.39 3.80
C ARG A 73 -37.22 -0.46 3.67
N LEU A 74 -36.12 -0.91 3.05
CA LEU A 74 -34.95 -0.06 2.77
C LEU A 74 -35.29 1.11 1.83
N ASN A 75 -36.34 0.98 1.02
CA ASN A 75 -36.80 2.03 0.10
C ASN A 75 -37.93 2.89 0.68
N HIS A 76 -38.29 2.70 1.96
CA HIS A 76 -39.35 3.46 2.58
C HIS A 76 -38.93 4.91 2.84
N PHE A 77 -39.83 5.88 2.66
CA PHE A 77 -39.53 7.30 2.83
C PHE A 77 -39.07 7.63 4.28
N ASN A 78 -39.70 6.99 5.28
CA ASN A 78 -39.34 7.17 6.69
C ASN A 78 -37.94 6.63 6.99
N ILE A 79 -37.10 7.49 7.58
CA ILE A 79 -35.73 7.19 8.01
C ILE A 79 -35.72 6.04 9.02
N HIS A 80 -36.60 6.08 10.02
CA HIS A 80 -36.63 5.07 11.09
C HIS A 80 -36.94 3.68 10.54
N SER A 81 -37.85 3.60 9.57
CA SER A 81 -38.18 2.34 8.89
C SER A 81 -36.99 1.75 8.13
N ARG A 82 -36.15 2.60 7.53
CA ARG A 82 -34.92 2.18 6.82
C ARG A 82 -33.84 1.72 7.79
N THR A 83 -33.59 2.48 8.86
CA THR A 83 -32.59 2.12 9.88
C THR A 83 -32.99 0.86 10.66
N ASP A 84 -34.28 0.71 10.99
CA ASP A 84 -34.81 -0.50 11.61
C ASP A 84 -34.66 -1.72 10.70
N ALA A 85 -34.88 -1.55 9.40
CA ALA A 85 -34.69 -2.62 8.42
C ALA A 85 -33.22 -3.03 8.29
N LEU A 86 -32.29 -2.06 8.27
CA LEU A 86 -30.83 -2.31 8.30
C LEU A 86 -30.42 -3.05 9.58
N GLN A 87 -30.95 -2.65 10.72
CA GLN A 87 -30.69 -3.31 12.00
C GLN A 87 -31.25 -4.75 12.01
N GLY A 88 -32.44 -4.96 11.46
CA GLY A 88 -33.02 -6.29 11.29
C GLY A 88 -32.18 -7.20 10.37
N LEU A 89 -31.60 -6.66 9.29
CA LEU A 89 -30.66 -7.40 8.44
C LEU A 89 -29.38 -7.78 9.18
N LYS A 90 -28.84 -6.85 9.99
CA LYS A 90 -27.66 -7.11 10.83
C LYS A 90 -27.90 -8.25 11.82
N GLU A 91 -29.07 -8.26 12.45
CA GLU A 91 -29.52 -9.33 13.35
C GLU A 91 -29.63 -10.66 12.60
N LEU A 92 -30.28 -10.67 11.43
CA LEU A 92 -30.43 -11.87 10.60
C LEU A 92 -29.10 -12.47 10.18
N PHE A 93 -28.14 -11.66 9.72
CA PHE A 93 -26.81 -12.16 9.34
C PHE A 93 -26.03 -12.75 10.53
N THR A 94 -26.39 -12.35 11.75
CA THR A 94 -25.75 -12.85 12.98
C THR A 94 -26.41 -14.13 13.47
N MET A 95 -27.74 -14.22 13.42
CA MET A 95 -28.49 -15.38 13.89
C MET A 95 -28.56 -16.51 12.86
N HIS A 96 -28.64 -16.16 11.57
CA HIS A 96 -28.83 -17.11 10.46
C HIS A 96 -27.86 -16.81 9.30
N PRO A 97 -26.59 -17.22 9.38
CA PRO A 97 -25.59 -16.97 8.32
C PRO A 97 -26.00 -17.53 6.94
N GLU A 98 -26.76 -18.62 6.89
CA GLU A 98 -27.25 -19.24 5.65
C GLU A 98 -28.08 -18.28 4.78
N VAL A 99 -28.78 -17.34 5.42
CA VAL A 99 -29.63 -16.35 4.76
C VAL A 99 -28.80 -15.40 3.89
N LEU A 100 -27.61 -15.05 4.36
CA LEU A 100 -26.67 -14.22 3.62
C LEU A 100 -26.22 -14.94 2.35
N GLU A 101 -25.88 -16.23 2.47
CA GLU A 101 -25.41 -17.03 1.35
C GLU A 101 -26.46 -17.20 0.26
N GLN A 102 -27.72 -17.41 0.64
CA GLN A 102 -28.83 -17.65 -0.30
C GLN A 102 -29.29 -16.39 -1.05
N ASN A 103 -29.13 -15.21 -0.43
CA ASN A 103 -29.71 -13.96 -0.93
C ASN A 103 -28.67 -12.88 -1.25
N LEU A 104 -27.37 -13.24 -1.36
CA LEU A 104 -26.28 -12.28 -1.49
C LEU A 104 -26.49 -11.25 -2.61
N GLY A 105 -26.94 -11.68 -3.78
CA GLY A 105 -27.23 -10.76 -4.90
C GLY A 105 -28.32 -9.74 -4.57
N GLU A 106 -29.46 -10.17 -4.02
CA GLU A 106 -30.55 -9.27 -3.61
C GLU A 106 -30.10 -8.30 -2.50
N LEU A 107 -29.28 -8.79 -1.56
CA LEU A 107 -28.73 -8.01 -0.46
C LEU A 107 -27.75 -6.93 -0.97
N VAL A 108 -26.82 -7.28 -1.85
CA VAL A 108 -25.89 -6.32 -2.47
C VAL A 108 -26.68 -5.26 -3.24
N HIS A 109 -27.65 -5.65 -4.07
CA HIS A 109 -28.47 -4.71 -4.84
C HIS A 109 -29.36 -3.82 -3.97
N GLY A 110 -29.85 -4.31 -2.83
CA GLY A 110 -30.72 -3.54 -1.95
C GLY A 110 -29.99 -2.59 -1.00
N ILE A 111 -28.81 -3.00 -0.50
CA ILE A 111 -28.10 -2.26 0.56
C ILE A 111 -27.10 -1.26 -0.03
N THR A 112 -26.35 -1.63 -1.08
CA THR A 112 -25.30 -0.78 -1.66
C THR A 112 -25.79 0.62 -2.10
N PRO A 113 -26.98 0.78 -2.72
CA PRO A 113 -27.46 2.10 -3.12
C PRO A 113 -27.66 3.07 -1.94
N LEU A 114 -27.84 2.56 -0.73
CA LEU A 114 -28.03 3.38 0.47
C LEU A 114 -26.78 4.16 0.88
N VAL A 115 -25.60 3.84 0.32
CA VAL A 115 -24.39 4.65 0.48
C VAL A 115 -24.57 6.06 -0.11
N LEU A 116 -25.46 6.21 -1.09
CA LEU A 116 -25.81 7.52 -1.69
C LEU A 116 -27.01 8.19 -1.00
N ASN A 117 -27.48 7.66 0.13
CA ASN A 117 -28.66 8.22 0.78
C ASN A 117 -28.41 9.64 1.29
N ILE A 118 -29.42 10.50 1.25
CA ILE A 118 -29.32 11.89 1.74
C ILE A 118 -29.04 11.93 3.25
N GLU A 119 -29.58 10.95 3.99
CA GLU A 119 -29.52 10.91 5.45
C GLU A 119 -28.25 10.20 5.95
N LYS A 120 -27.44 10.91 6.75
CA LYS A 120 -26.17 10.40 7.29
C LYS A 120 -26.34 9.11 8.09
N VAL A 121 -27.40 9.03 8.90
CA VAL A 121 -27.66 7.85 9.75
C VAL A 121 -27.88 6.59 8.90
N VAL A 122 -28.65 6.72 7.81
CA VAL A 122 -28.92 5.61 6.88
C VAL A 122 -27.65 5.18 6.16
N ARG A 123 -26.83 6.14 5.69
CA ARG A 123 -25.52 5.83 5.08
C ARG A 123 -24.63 5.06 6.05
N HIS A 124 -24.43 5.58 7.25
CA HIS A 124 -23.55 4.97 8.26
C HIS A 124 -24.03 3.57 8.68
N ASP A 125 -25.33 3.38 8.89
CA ASP A 125 -25.85 2.07 9.23
C ASP A 125 -25.76 1.10 8.04
N SER A 126 -25.95 1.57 6.79
CA SER A 126 -25.75 0.73 5.60
C SER A 126 -24.32 0.27 5.47
N LEU A 127 -23.33 1.13 5.76
CA LEU A 127 -21.91 0.76 5.75
C LEU A 127 -21.58 -0.30 6.81
N LYS A 128 -22.16 -0.20 8.02
CA LYS A 128 -21.99 -1.24 9.04
C LYS A 128 -22.56 -2.59 8.60
N VAL A 129 -23.73 -2.57 7.94
CA VAL A 129 -24.35 -3.80 7.40
C VAL A 129 -23.52 -4.36 6.24
N LEU A 130 -23.05 -3.52 5.31
CA LEU A 130 -22.16 -3.92 4.21
C LEU A 130 -20.86 -4.51 4.74
N ASN A 131 -20.23 -3.91 5.74
CA ASN A 131 -19.01 -4.44 6.36
C ASN A 131 -19.26 -5.84 6.95
N LEU A 132 -20.34 -6.02 7.72
CA LEU A 132 -20.71 -7.33 8.26
C LEU A 132 -21.00 -8.37 7.16
N MET A 133 -21.71 -7.95 6.11
CA MET A 133 -22.07 -8.77 4.96
C MET A 133 -20.81 -9.25 4.22
N LEU A 134 -19.91 -8.33 3.88
CA LEU A 134 -18.69 -8.62 3.12
C LEU A 134 -17.65 -9.38 3.95
N SER A 135 -17.58 -9.14 5.26
CA SER A 135 -16.67 -9.87 6.17
C SER A 135 -17.08 -11.34 6.37
N LYS A 136 -18.36 -11.68 6.16
CA LYS A 136 -18.89 -13.05 6.35
C LYS A 136 -19.02 -13.82 5.05
N ALA A 137 -19.13 -13.15 3.91
CA ALA A 137 -19.24 -13.80 2.61
C ALA A 137 -17.87 -14.22 2.07
N ASP A 138 -17.81 -15.37 1.40
CA ASP A 138 -16.62 -15.79 0.68
C ASP A 138 -16.34 -14.87 -0.52
N ILE A 139 -15.07 -14.54 -0.75
CA ILE A 139 -14.62 -13.62 -1.80
C ILE A 139 -15.06 -14.09 -3.19
N VAL A 140 -15.10 -15.41 -3.42
CA VAL A 140 -15.52 -16.02 -4.70
C VAL A 140 -16.99 -15.71 -4.99
N ARG A 141 -17.83 -15.61 -3.96
CA ARG A 141 -19.27 -15.31 -4.11
C ARG A 141 -19.55 -13.81 -4.20
N ILE A 142 -18.66 -12.97 -3.67
CA ILE A 142 -18.74 -11.51 -3.81
C ILE A 142 -18.36 -11.08 -5.24
N ASP A 143 -17.43 -11.81 -5.87
CA ASP A 143 -16.84 -11.46 -7.17
C ASP A 143 -17.87 -11.05 -8.25
N PRO A 144 -18.96 -11.79 -8.51
CA PRO A 144 -19.93 -11.43 -9.55
C PRO A 144 -20.65 -10.09 -9.30
N PHE A 145 -20.63 -9.61 -8.06
CA PHE A 145 -21.31 -8.38 -7.65
C PHE A 145 -20.33 -7.23 -7.36
N PHE A 146 -19.02 -7.46 -7.47
CA PHE A 146 -18.00 -6.47 -7.12
C PHE A 146 -18.10 -5.20 -7.97
N ASP A 147 -18.40 -5.32 -9.27
CA ASP A 147 -18.61 -4.18 -10.16
C ASP A 147 -19.73 -3.24 -9.69
N ILE A 148 -20.77 -3.77 -9.04
CA ILE A 148 -21.87 -2.98 -8.47
C ILE A 148 -21.34 -2.15 -7.28
N LEU A 149 -20.62 -2.79 -6.36
CA LEU A 149 -20.01 -2.13 -5.21
C LEU A 149 -19.05 -1.02 -5.66
N CYS A 150 -18.16 -1.32 -6.61
CA CYS A 150 -17.20 -0.39 -7.18
C CYS A 150 -17.90 0.77 -7.91
N THR A 151 -19.00 0.53 -8.62
CA THR A 151 -19.77 1.58 -9.30
C THR A 151 -20.41 2.55 -8.31
N TYR A 152 -21.08 2.05 -7.27
CA TYR A 152 -21.65 2.91 -6.23
C TYR A 152 -20.58 3.66 -5.44
N LEU A 153 -19.41 3.04 -5.19
CA LEU A 153 -18.27 3.73 -4.59
C LEU A 153 -17.83 4.93 -5.45
N ARG A 154 -17.58 4.70 -6.74
CA ARG A 154 -17.14 5.76 -7.68
C ARG A 154 -18.18 6.88 -7.79
N SER A 155 -19.46 6.53 -7.84
CA SER A 155 -20.55 7.51 -7.80
C SER A 155 -20.59 8.30 -6.49
N ALA A 156 -20.30 7.66 -5.35
CA ALA A 156 -20.26 8.34 -4.06
C ALA A 156 -19.06 9.30 -3.94
N MET A 157 -17.89 8.89 -4.41
CA MET A 157 -16.67 9.72 -4.43
C MET A 157 -16.82 10.96 -5.32
N THR A 158 -17.57 10.86 -6.41
CA THR A 158 -17.82 11.96 -7.37
C THR A 158 -19.15 12.69 -7.11
N HIS A 159 -19.83 12.39 -6.01
CA HIS A 159 -21.15 12.94 -5.70
C HIS A 159 -21.11 14.47 -5.46
N ILE A 160 -22.14 15.19 -5.89
CA ILE A 160 -22.21 16.66 -5.77
C ILE A 160 -22.28 17.14 -4.30
N ASP A 161 -22.88 16.34 -3.42
CA ASP A 161 -22.91 16.58 -1.97
C ASP A 161 -21.63 16.07 -1.31
N GLY A 162 -20.82 17.00 -0.80
CA GLY A 162 -19.56 16.70 -0.11
C GLY A 162 -19.70 15.81 1.13
N ARG A 163 -20.88 15.75 1.76
CA ARG A 163 -21.12 14.84 2.90
C ARG A 163 -21.18 13.38 2.47
N ILE A 164 -21.69 13.12 1.26
CA ILE A 164 -21.71 11.78 0.66
C ILE A 164 -20.30 11.43 0.18
N GLN A 165 -19.57 12.39 -0.41
CA GLN A 165 -18.15 12.18 -0.75
C GLN A 165 -17.32 11.83 0.48
N GLU A 166 -17.54 12.49 1.62
CA GLU A 166 -16.82 12.18 2.86
C GLU A 166 -17.13 10.76 3.36
N ASP A 167 -18.41 10.38 3.40
CA ASP A 167 -18.80 9.02 3.83
C ASP A 167 -18.38 7.93 2.81
N SER A 168 -18.14 8.30 1.54
CA SER A 168 -17.61 7.36 0.53
C SER A 168 -16.22 6.83 0.88
N LEU A 169 -15.41 7.60 1.61
CA LEU A 169 -14.10 7.15 2.08
C LEU A 169 -14.24 6.02 3.10
N LEU A 170 -15.30 6.00 3.91
CA LEU A 170 -15.59 4.90 4.83
C LEU A 170 -16.03 3.64 4.07
N PHE A 171 -16.73 3.81 2.94
CA PHE A 171 -17.07 2.69 2.07
C PHE A 171 -15.82 2.11 1.40
N LEU A 172 -14.92 2.96 0.92
CA LEU A 172 -13.62 2.56 0.41
C LEU A 172 -12.83 1.77 1.47
N ASP A 173 -12.75 2.28 2.70
CA ASP A 173 -12.06 1.60 3.81
C ASP A 173 -12.65 0.19 4.04
N THR A 174 -13.98 0.04 3.96
CA THR A 174 -14.66 -1.26 4.07
C THR A 174 -14.28 -2.22 2.95
N LEU A 175 -14.24 -1.75 1.70
CA LEU A 175 -13.89 -2.56 0.53
C LEU A 175 -12.41 -2.94 0.49
N LEU A 176 -11.51 -2.06 0.96
CA LEU A 176 -10.09 -2.37 1.09
C LEU A 176 -9.84 -3.47 2.11
N VAL A 177 -10.59 -3.50 3.21
CA VAL A 177 -10.47 -4.54 4.23
C VAL A 177 -11.08 -5.86 3.77
N CYS A 178 -12.29 -5.84 3.19
CA CYS A 178 -13.02 -7.07 2.88
C CYS A 178 -12.67 -7.67 1.51
N THR A 179 -12.28 -6.84 0.54
CA THR A 179 -12.04 -7.25 -0.85
C THR A 179 -10.72 -6.68 -1.42
N PRO A 180 -9.58 -6.81 -0.72
CA PRO A 180 -8.33 -6.15 -1.07
C PRO A 180 -7.83 -6.48 -2.50
N THR A 181 -7.87 -7.75 -2.87
CA THR A 181 -7.39 -8.23 -4.18
C THR A 181 -8.21 -7.67 -5.34
N LYS A 182 -9.52 -7.57 -5.18
CA LYS A 182 -10.43 -7.02 -6.21
C LYS A 182 -10.29 -5.52 -6.33
N MET A 183 -10.10 -4.82 -5.21
CA MET A 183 -9.78 -3.39 -5.21
C MET A 183 -8.46 -3.12 -5.93
N ALA A 184 -7.43 -3.94 -5.72
CA ALA A 184 -6.17 -3.82 -6.44
C ALA A 184 -6.29 -4.11 -7.95
N GLN A 185 -7.17 -5.01 -8.39
CA GLN A 185 -7.41 -5.27 -9.82
C GLN A 185 -8.05 -4.07 -10.53
N ASP A 186 -8.94 -3.34 -9.84
CA ASP A 186 -9.63 -2.15 -10.35
C ASP A 186 -8.85 -0.84 -10.14
N PHE A 187 -7.52 -0.95 -9.93
CA PHE A 187 -6.60 0.17 -9.68
C PHE A 187 -6.85 1.40 -10.56
N HIS A 188 -6.88 1.20 -11.88
CA HIS A 188 -7.04 2.27 -12.87
C HIS A 188 -8.44 2.91 -12.86
N LYS A 189 -9.47 2.21 -12.40
CA LYS A 189 -10.84 2.74 -12.36
C LYS A 189 -11.08 3.68 -11.17
N ILE A 190 -10.32 3.52 -10.09
CA ILE A 190 -10.56 4.24 -8.83
C ILE A 190 -9.65 5.47 -8.68
N ILE A 191 -8.38 5.41 -9.12
CA ILE A 191 -7.43 6.54 -9.02
C ILE A 191 -7.99 7.87 -9.54
N PRO A 192 -8.66 7.93 -10.71
CA PRO A 192 -9.21 9.19 -11.21
C PRO A 192 -10.15 9.88 -10.21
N ASN A 193 -10.92 9.11 -9.43
CA ASN A 193 -11.85 9.67 -8.45
C ASN A 193 -11.09 10.34 -7.29
N PHE A 194 -9.91 9.85 -6.90
CA PHE A 194 -9.05 10.55 -5.93
C PHE A 194 -8.57 11.89 -6.48
N LEU A 195 -8.23 11.97 -7.78
CA LEU A 195 -7.84 13.23 -8.40
C LEU A 195 -8.99 14.26 -8.37
N ASP A 196 -10.22 13.80 -8.59
CA ASP A 196 -11.46 14.60 -8.48
C ASP A 196 -11.79 15.03 -7.06
N MET A 197 -11.43 14.23 -6.05
CA MET A 197 -11.60 14.60 -4.64
C MET A 197 -10.53 15.59 -4.14
N ILE A 198 -9.34 15.61 -4.74
CA ILE A 198 -8.26 16.56 -4.41
C ILE A 198 -8.43 17.88 -5.19
N SER A 199 -8.99 17.82 -6.39
CA SER A 199 -8.96 18.95 -7.34
C SER A 199 -10.15 18.94 -8.30
N LYS A 200 -10.48 20.08 -8.87
CA LYS A 200 -11.50 20.24 -9.92
C LYS A 200 -10.83 20.58 -11.26
N LEU A 201 -11.43 20.13 -12.35
CA LEU A 201 -11.01 20.51 -13.69
C LEU A 201 -11.26 22.01 -13.90
N ARG A 202 -10.27 22.74 -14.43
CA ARG A 202 -10.44 24.13 -14.86
C ARG A 202 -11.20 24.14 -16.19
N VAL A 203 -12.20 25.01 -16.29
CA VAL A 203 -12.98 25.23 -17.53
C VAL A 203 -12.41 26.40 -18.34
N ASP A 204 -11.41 27.09 -17.81
CA ASP A 204 -10.79 28.28 -18.43
C ASP A 204 -9.81 27.91 -19.55
N SER A 205 -9.31 28.93 -20.27
CA SER A 205 -8.46 28.83 -21.47
C SER A 205 -7.13 28.06 -21.33
N LYS A 206 -6.78 27.59 -20.12
CA LYS A 206 -5.65 26.69 -19.88
C LYS A 206 -6.18 25.37 -19.29
N PRO A 207 -6.12 24.25 -20.02
CA PRO A 207 -6.50 22.96 -19.47
C PRO A 207 -5.59 22.61 -18.29
N GLY A 208 -6.19 22.24 -17.16
CA GLY A 208 -5.49 21.97 -15.92
C GLY A 208 -6.46 21.68 -14.78
N ARG A 209 -5.92 21.44 -13.58
CA ARG A 209 -6.70 21.19 -12.37
C ARG A 209 -6.39 22.26 -11.32
N THR A 210 -7.33 22.51 -10.43
CA THR A 210 -7.15 23.39 -9.25
C THR A 210 -7.60 22.64 -8.02
N LEU A 211 -6.93 22.84 -6.89
CA LEU A 211 -7.33 22.26 -5.61
C LEU A 211 -8.80 22.57 -5.27
N THR A 212 -9.49 21.57 -4.73
CA THR A 212 -10.86 21.72 -4.22
C THR A 212 -10.87 22.59 -2.97
N VAL A 213 -11.72 23.63 -2.96
CA VAL A 213 -11.97 24.45 -1.77
C VAL A 213 -13.33 24.07 -1.16
N ASN A 214 -13.34 23.66 0.12
CA ASN A 214 -14.53 23.18 0.82
C ASN A 214 -15.25 24.33 1.56
N LEU A 215 -15.81 25.29 0.82
CA LEU A 215 -16.41 26.52 1.37
C LEU A 215 -17.70 26.33 2.20
N GLY A 216 -18.28 25.12 2.22
CA GLY A 216 -19.52 24.81 2.94
C GLY A 216 -19.44 23.59 3.88
N SER A 217 -18.23 23.09 4.16
CA SER A 217 -18.03 21.90 4.99
C SER A 217 -17.67 22.25 6.44
N GLN A 218 -17.97 21.34 7.36
CA GLN A 218 -17.53 21.43 8.77
C GLN A 218 -16.02 21.16 8.93
N ILE A 219 -15.37 20.61 7.90
CA ILE A 219 -13.93 20.34 7.86
C ILE A 219 -13.20 21.30 6.93
N THR A 220 -11.98 21.68 7.29
CA THR A 220 -11.13 22.53 6.45
C THR A 220 -10.65 21.79 5.21
N SER A 221 -10.32 22.53 4.14
CA SER A 221 -9.75 21.95 2.91
C SER A 221 -8.46 21.16 3.16
N VAL A 222 -7.67 21.55 4.18
CA VAL A 222 -6.45 20.84 4.60
C VAL A 222 -6.81 19.49 5.21
N LYS A 223 -7.71 19.46 6.21
CA LYS A 223 -8.16 18.21 6.84
C LYS A 223 -8.84 17.26 5.86
N TRP A 224 -9.59 17.80 4.91
CA TRP A 224 -10.14 17.01 3.81
C TRP A 224 -9.04 16.31 3.01
N ARG A 225 -8.02 17.04 2.56
CA ARG A 225 -6.91 16.47 1.79
C ARG A 225 -6.08 15.48 2.61
N VAL A 226 -5.90 15.71 3.92
CA VAL A 226 -5.29 14.72 4.82
C VAL A 226 -6.08 13.40 4.77
N LYS A 227 -7.42 13.45 4.90
CA LYS A 227 -8.26 12.24 4.81
C LYS A 227 -8.11 11.56 3.45
N VAL A 228 -8.22 12.31 2.35
CA VAL A 228 -8.15 11.76 0.99
C VAL A 228 -6.78 11.13 0.70
N LEU A 229 -5.68 11.81 1.03
CA LEU A 229 -4.32 11.32 0.80
C LEU A 229 -3.98 10.09 1.67
N HIS A 230 -4.47 10.03 2.90
CA HIS A 230 -4.33 8.84 3.75
C HIS A 230 -4.95 7.60 3.08
N ARG A 231 -6.18 7.72 2.56
CA ARG A 231 -6.86 6.62 1.86
C ARG A 231 -6.20 6.30 0.51
N LEU A 232 -5.71 7.31 -0.19
CA LEU A 232 -4.95 7.10 -1.43
C LEU A 232 -3.67 6.29 -1.16
N LYS A 233 -2.95 6.61 -0.07
CA LYS A 233 -1.79 5.85 0.38
C LYS A 233 -2.16 4.40 0.68
N ASP A 234 -3.23 4.16 1.44
CA ASP A 234 -3.67 2.78 1.75
C ASP A 234 -4.08 2.02 0.48
N TYR A 235 -4.75 2.69 -0.45
CA TYR A 235 -5.12 2.12 -1.75
C TYR A 235 -3.90 1.74 -2.60
N LEU A 236 -2.90 2.61 -2.67
CA LEU A 236 -1.64 2.35 -3.37
C LEU A 236 -0.85 1.21 -2.71
N LEU A 237 -0.84 1.15 -1.37
CA LEU A 237 -0.22 0.05 -0.62
C LEU A 237 -0.87 -1.29 -0.93
N GLU A 238 -2.19 -1.35 -1.09
CA GLU A 238 -2.87 -2.61 -1.41
C GLU A 238 -2.50 -3.10 -2.81
N TYR A 239 -2.36 -2.19 -3.78
CA TYR A 239 -1.83 -2.52 -5.10
C TYR A 239 -0.38 -3.04 -5.06
N VAL A 240 0.47 -2.45 -4.21
CA VAL A 240 1.86 -2.89 -3.97
C VAL A 240 1.88 -4.32 -3.41
N LYS A 241 1.04 -4.63 -2.42
CA LYS A 241 0.94 -5.98 -1.84
C LYS A 241 0.44 -7.01 -2.85
N TYR A 242 -0.60 -6.66 -3.60
CA TYR A 242 -1.20 -7.54 -4.61
C TYR A 242 -0.19 -7.97 -5.69
N ASN A 243 0.64 -7.04 -6.15
CA ASN A 243 1.68 -7.32 -7.15
C ASN A 243 2.99 -7.86 -6.52
N HIS A 244 3.01 -8.16 -5.22
CA HIS A 244 4.20 -8.60 -4.48
C HIS A 244 5.44 -7.73 -4.72
N ILE A 245 5.24 -6.41 -4.81
CA ILE A 245 6.31 -5.45 -5.05
C ILE A 245 7.09 -5.28 -3.75
N GLN A 246 8.02 -6.19 -3.47
CA GLN A 246 8.93 -6.04 -2.34
C GLN A 246 9.85 -4.83 -2.59
N ASP A 247 10.03 -3.99 -1.57
CA ASP A 247 11.18 -3.09 -1.49
C ASP A 247 12.40 -3.98 -1.69
N SER A 248 13.11 -3.84 -2.82
CA SER A 248 14.26 -4.68 -3.20
C SER A 248 15.50 -4.40 -2.33
N THR A 249 15.34 -4.46 -1.01
CA THR A 249 16.36 -4.21 0.00
C THR A 249 16.83 -5.49 0.68
N GLU A 250 16.12 -6.60 0.55
CA GLU A 250 16.70 -7.90 0.87
C GLU A 250 17.85 -8.16 -0.11
N PRO A 251 19.05 -8.52 0.38
CA PRO A 251 20.11 -8.98 -0.50
C PRO A 251 19.51 -10.09 -1.33
N VAL A 252 19.67 -10.00 -2.66
CA VAL A 252 19.37 -11.10 -3.59
C VAL A 252 19.82 -12.37 -2.89
N ASP A 253 18.85 -13.20 -2.51
CA ASP A 253 19.09 -14.44 -1.78
C ASP A 253 20.05 -15.23 -2.66
N ASP A 254 21.33 -15.21 -2.28
CA ASP A 254 22.44 -15.80 -3.00
C ASP A 254 22.23 -17.29 -2.78
N LYS A 255 21.31 -17.88 -3.55
CA LYS A 255 20.95 -19.29 -3.50
C LYS A 255 22.19 -20.06 -3.91
N THR A 256 23.06 -20.25 -2.94
CA THR A 256 24.20 -21.15 -3.05
C THR A 256 23.55 -22.54 -3.10
N HIS A 257 23.26 -23.00 -4.32
CA HIS A 257 22.66 -24.30 -4.52
C HIS A 257 23.73 -25.35 -4.22
N LEU A 258 23.52 -26.15 -3.19
CA LEU A 258 24.34 -27.34 -2.94
C LEU A 258 24.21 -28.26 -4.14
N PHE A 259 25.32 -28.51 -4.82
CA PHE A 259 25.38 -29.46 -5.92
C PHE A 259 25.26 -30.86 -5.33
N ASP A 260 24.05 -31.41 -5.36
CA ASP A 260 23.82 -32.81 -4.96
C ASP A 260 24.31 -33.70 -6.10
N THR A 261 25.40 -34.45 -5.86
CA THR A 261 25.97 -35.42 -6.81
C THR A 261 25.07 -36.63 -7.03
N THR A 262 24.05 -36.83 -6.19
CA THR A 262 23.13 -37.98 -6.29
C THR A 262 21.87 -37.68 -7.11
N LYS A 263 21.63 -36.41 -7.49
CA LYS A 263 20.41 -35.99 -8.21
C LYS A 263 20.72 -35.06 -9.39
N MET A 264 19.80 -35.06 -10.36
CA MET A 264 19.88 -34.16 -11.52
C MET A 264 19.40 -32.77 -11.12
N ASN A 265 20.34 -31.83 -10.97
CA ASN A 265 20.08 -30.45 -10.56
C ASN A 265 19.54 -29.63 -11.75
N HIS A 266 18.37 -29.00 -11.58
CA HIS A 266 17.73 -28.17 -12.60
C HIS A 266 17.95 -26.69 -12.29
N PHE A 267 18.57 -25.97 -13.23
CA PHE A 267 18.83 -24.53 -13.12
C PHE A 267 18.10 -23.81 -14.26
N SER A 268 17.26 -22.82 -13.95
CA SER A 268 16.56 -22.04 -14.97
C SER A 268 17.53 -21.14 -15.73
N LEU A 269 17.68 -21.37 -17.02
CA LEU A 269 18.55 -20.57 -17.91
C LEU A 269 17.95 -19.19 -18.27
N PHE A 270 16.62 -19.03 -18.15
CA PHE A 270 15.90 -17.83 -18.56
C PHE A 270 15.13 -17.23 -17.39
N ASN A 271 15.13 -15.89 -17.30
CA ASN A 271 14.29 -15.17 -16.34
C ASN A 271 12.81 -15.35 -16.74
N PRO A 272 11.94 -15.81 -15.81
CA PRO A 272 10.51 -16.01 -16.07
C PRO A 272 9.80 -14.80 -16.70
N VAL A 273 10.26 -13.59 -16.36
CA VAL A 273 9.73 -12.32 -16.91
C VAL A 273 9.85 -12.27 -18.44
N TYR A 274 10.89 -12.86 -19.02
CA TYR A 274 11.07 -12.89 -20.48
C TYR A 274 10.25 -13.99 -21.19
N ILE A 275 9.58 -14.85 -20.42
CA ILE A 275 8.76 -15.95 -20.95
C ILE A 275 7.26 -15.65 -20.76
N GLU A 276 6.90 -14.56 -20.04
CA GLU A 276 5.52 -14.13 -19.93
C GLU A 276 4.93 -13.81 -21.32
N THR A 277 3.70 -14.27 -21.54
CA THR A 277 2.95 -14.00 -22.76
C THR A 277 2.76 -12.49 -22.94
N CYS A 278 3.52 -11.90 -23.86
CA CYS A 278 3.37 -10.51 -24.27
C CYS A 278 2.27 -10.42 -25.35
N PRO A 279 1.12 -9.79 -25.07
CA PRO A 279 0.08 -9.59 -26.08
C PRO A 279 0.54 -8.51 -27.06
N VAL A 280 1.00 -8.91 -28.24
CA VAL A 280 1.42 -7.97 -29.29
C VAL A 280 0.19 -7.43 -30.02
N SER A 281 -0.09 -6.13 -29.88
CA SER A 281 -1.33 -5.50 -30.38
C SER A 281 -1.35 -5.20 -31.90
N CYS A 282 -0.30 -5.56 -32.63
CA CYS A 282 -0.10 -5.11 -34.01
C CYS A 282 -0.84 -5.91 -35.10
N PHE A 283 -1.64 -6.93 -34.75
CA PHE A 283 -2.32 -7.79 -35.73
C PHE A 283 -3.84 -7.95 -35.54
N SER A 284 -4.56 -6.89 -35.15
CA SER A 284 -6.04 -6.91 -35.24
C SER A 284 -6.59 -5.70 -35.97
N SER A 285 -6.61 -5.81 -37.30
CA SER A 285 -7.32 -4.90 -38.20
C SER A 285 -8.77 -5.33 -38.34
N LYS A 286 -9.57 -5.21 -37.27
CA LYS A 286 -11.04 -5.14 -37.35
C LYS A 286 -11.61 -4.65 -36.01
N ALA A 287 -12.31 -3.53 -36.10
CA ALA A 287 -13.11 -2.85 -35.09
C ALA A 287 -13.52 -3.72 -33.86
N ILE A 288 -12.85 -3.50 -32.74
CA ILE A 288 -13.40 -3.71 -31.40
C ILE A 288 -13.55 -2.30 -30.81
N GLN A 289 -14.67 -1.65 -31.12
CA GLN A 289 -15.15 -0.53 -30.32
C GLN A 289 -15.79 -1.17 -29.08
N ASP A 290 -15.27 -0.82 -27.90
CA ASP A 290 -15.82 -1.16 -26.59
C ASP A 290 -15.67 -2.59 -26.05
N THR A 291 -14.46 -3.18 -26.07
CA THR A 291 -13.93 -3.95 -24.90
C THR A 291 -12.44 -4.30 -25.11
N THR A 292 -11.61 -3.94 -24.13
CA THR A 292 -10.27 -4.51 -23.87
C THR A 292 -9.24 -4.44 -25.01
N LEU A 293 -8.77 -3.23 -25.35
CA LEU A 293 -7.33 -3.11 -25.62
C LEU A 293 -6.60 -3.40 -24.29
N PRO A 294 -5.51 -4.20 -24.27
CA PRO A 294 -4.70 -4.31 -23.06
C PRO A 294 -4.15 -2.91 -22.76
N ILE A 295 -4.68 -2.30 -21.71
CA ILE A 295 -4.25 -1.01 -21.22
C ILE A 295 -2.80 -1.18 -20.80
N ASP A 296 -1.87 -0.39 -21.35
CA ASP A 296 -0.54 -0.29 -20.78
C ASP A 296 -0.68 0.36 -19.40
N GLU A 297 -0.69 -0.48 -18.37
CA GLU A 297 -0.82 -0.10 -16.96
C GLU A 297 0.24 0.94 -16.58
N GLY A 298 1.47 0.80 -17.10
CA GLY A 298 2.57 1.72 -16.83
C GLY A 298 2.35 3.09 -17.47
N GLN A 299 1.86 3.12 -18.71
CA GLN A 299 1.52 4.38 -19.38
C GLN A 299 0.35 5.08 -18.68
N LYS A 300 -0.74 4.36 -18.36
CA LYS A 300 -1.87 4.95 -17.63
C LYS A 300 -1.50 5.43 -16.24
N PHE A 301 -0.67 4.69 -15.53
CA PHE A 301 -0.16 5.14 -14.25
C PHE A 301 0.66 6.43 -14.40
N THR A 302 1.47 6.53 -15.45
CA THR A 302 2.22 7.76 -15.75
C THR A 302 1.29 8.95 -16.02
N GLU A 303 0.18 8.77 -16.75
CA GLU A 303 -0.84 9.83 -16.94
C GLU A 303 -1.45 10.30 -15.60
N TYR A 304 -1.71 9.38 -14.67
CA TYR A 304 -2.21 9.73 -13.35
C TYR A 304 -1.17 10.46 -12.52
N VAL A 305 0.08 9.99 -12.53
CA VAL A 305 1.20 10.63 -11.84
C VAL A 305 1.45 12.04 -12.38
N ASP A 306 1.30 12.22 -13.69
CA ASP A 306 1.38 13.50 -14.37
C ASP A 306 0.40 14.55 -13.85
N THR A 307 -0.74 14.07 -13.35
CA THR A 307 -1.76 14.91 -12.71
C THR A 307 -1.57 15.00 -11.20
N LEU A 308 -1.23 13.90 -10.53
CA LEU A 308 -1.17 13.81 -9.07
C LEU A 308 0.03 14.55 -8.48
N MET A 309 1.23 14.44 -9.08
CA MET A 309 2.44 15.06 -8.55
C MET A 309 2.32 16.60 -8.45
N PRO A 310 1.86 17.32 -9.50
CA PRO A 310 1.57 18.75 -9.38
C PRO A 310 0.57 19.08 -8.26
N LEU A 311 -0.50 18.29 -8.13
CA LEU A 311 -1.50 18.50 -7.08
C LEU A 311 -0.95 18.31 -5.67
N LEU A 312 -0.02 17.37 -5.47
CA LEU A 312 0.68 17.19 -4.20
C LEU A 312 1.56 18.41 -3.87
N PHE A 313 2.25 18.97 -4.86
CA PHE A 313 3.04 20.20 -4.67
C PHE A 313 2.14 21.40 -4.35
N GLU A 314 1.08 21.62 -5.12
CA GLU A 314 0.12 22.72 -4.85
C GLU A 314 -0.52 22.56 -3.46
N THR A 315 -0.87 21.33 -3.09
CA THR A 315 -1.45 21.00 -1.78
C THR A 315 -0.50 21.36 -0.64
N TRP A 316 0.79 21.11 -0.81
CA TRP A 316 1.80 21.49 0.16
C TRP A 316 2.04 23.00 0.19
N LEU A 317 2.14 23.65 -0.97
CA LEU A 317 2.35 25.10 -1.08
C LEU A 317 1.26 25.92 -0.40
N GLU A 318 0.02 25.46 -0.41
CA GLU A 318 -1.09 26.16 0.24
C GLU A 318 -0.91 26.28 1.76
N VAL A 319 -0.23 25.31 2.38
CA VAL A 319 -0.04 25.26 3.85
C VAL A 319 1.38 25.59 4.29
N CYS A 320 2.37 25.50 3.40
CA CYS A 320 3.76 25.74 3.72
C CYS A 320 3.99 27.25 3.89
N PRO A 321 4.61 27.70 5.00
CA PRO A 321 4.90 29.11 5.19
C PRO A 321 5.91 29.62 4.15
N ASN A 322 5.77 30.89 3.74
CA ASN A 322 6.73 31.53 2.84
C ASN A 322 8.09 31.69 3.52
N ALA A 323 9.17 31.47 2.76
CA ALA A 323 10.54 31.54 3.27
C ALA A 323 10.86 32.93 3.82
N ASN A 324 11.25 33.02 5.09
CA ASN A 324 12.05 34.14 5.56
C ASN A 324 13.49 33.96 5.05
N SER A 325 14.15 35.06 4.70
CA SER A 325 15.44 35.13 3.99
C SER A 325 16.64 34.44 4.68
N GLU A 326 16.47 33.82 5.84
CA GLU A 326 17.51 33.14 6.60
C GLU A 326 17.34 31.61 6.54
N ARG A 327 18.05 30.98 5.60
CA ARG A 327 18.07 29.51 5.32
C ARG A 327 18.60 28.62 6.48
N SER A 328 18.75 29.15 7.68
CA SER A 328 19.38 28.46 8.81
C SER A 328 18.44 28.10 9.96
N MET A 329 17.19 28.56 9.92
CA MET A 329 16.19 28.35 10.97
C MET A 329 15.20 27.24 10.58
N GLU A 330 14.76 26.46 11.57
CA GLU A 330 13.74 25.43 11.40
C GLU A 330 12.39 26.06 11.03
N THR A 331 11.68 25.49 10.06
CA THR A 331 10.40 26.01 9.59
C THR A 331 9.26 25.43 10.40
N VAL A 332 8.54 26.29 11.14
CA VAL A 332 7.41 25.88 11.98
C VAL A 332 6.14 25.71 11.13
N VAL A 333 5.51 24.55 11.22
CA VAL A 333 4.25 24.21 10.54
C VAL A 333 3.15 23.80 11.53
N SER A 334 1.89 23.98 11.15
CA SER A 334 0.75 23.54 11.96
C SER A 334 0.64 22.00 11.99
N GLU A 335 -0.06 21.46 12.99
CA GLU A 335 -0.26 20.00 13.12
C GLU A 335 -0.97 19.40 11.89
N ASP A 336 -2.03 20.07 11.40
CA ASP A 336 -2.76 19.65 10.20
C ASP A 336 -1.85 19.69 8.94
N ALA A 337 -0.97 20.69 8.82
CA ALA A 337 -0.02 20.79 7.71
C ALA A 337 1.05 19.69 7.79
N ALA A 338 1.49 19.36 8.99
CA ALA A 338 2.47 18.31 9.21
C ALA A 338 1.90 16.90 8.93
N LEU A 339 0.60 16.67 9.21
CA LEU A 339 -0.09 15.44 8.81
C LEU A 339 -0.25 15.37 7.29
N LEU A 340 -0.59 16.50 6.67
CA LEU A 340 -0.67 16.61 5.22
C LEU A 340 0.67 16.30 4.55
N LEU A 341 1.77 16.83 5.08
CA LEU A 341 3.12 16.53 4.62
C LEU A 341 3.43 15.03 4.73
N THR A 342 3.07 14.40 5.85
CA THR A 342 3.30 12.97 6.08
C THR A 342 2.66 12.13 4.97
N HIS A 343 1.35 12.28 4.75
CA HIS A 343 0.65 11.50 3.71
C HIS A 343 1.08 11.87 2.30
N ALA A 344 1.40 13.14 2.03
CA ALA A 344 1.94 13.53 0.73
C ALA A 344 3.26 12.82 0.43
N LEU A 345 4.20 12.77 1.39
CA LEU A 345 5.49 12.09 1.22
C LEU A 345 5.31 10.57 1.07
N GLU A 346 4.41 9.95 1.83
CA GLU A 346 4.09 8.52 1.71
C GLU A 346 3.53 8.20 0.31
N VAL A 347 2.61 9.03 -0.21
CA VAL A 347 2.09 8.88 -1.58
C VAL A 347 3.21 9.03 -2.61
N VAL A 348 4.12 10.02 -2.47
CA VAL A 348 5.27 10.17 -3.38
C VAL A 348 6.22 8.96 -3.32
N SER A 349 6.47 8.42 -2.12
CA SER A 349 7.30 7.23 -1.90
C SER A 349 6.70 6.00 -2.58
N LEU A 350 5.38 5.81 -2.47
CA LEU A 350 4.65 4.75 -3.17
C LEU A 350 4.63 4.93 -4.69
N ILE A 351 4.44 6.16 -5.19
CA ILE A 351 4.55 6.46 -6.62
C ILE A 351 5.93 6.05 -7.15
N TRP A 352 7.00 6.39 -6.43
CA TRP A 352 8.36 6.00 -6.82
C TRP A 352 8.55 4.47 -6.82
N LEU A 353 8.03 3.76 -5.82
CA LEU A 353 8.07 2.30 -5.77
C LEU A 353 7.37 1.68 -7.00
N LEU A 354 6.18 2.17 -7.34
CA LEU A 354 5.41 1.71 -8.50
C LEU A 354 6.12 2.04 -9.82
N ILE A 355 6.74 3.21 -9.94
CA ILE A 355 7.55 3.55 -11.10
C ILE A 355 8.71 2.58 -11.29
N ASN A 356 9.43 2.22 -10.22
CA ASN A 356 10.49 1.21 -10.32
C ASN A 356 9.95 -0.16 -10.72
N HIS A 357 8.75 -0.52 -10.26
CA HIS A 357 8.11 -1.78 -10.66
C HIS A 357 7.78 -1.78 -12.15
N PHE A 358 7.15 -0.72 -12.67
CA PHE A 358 6.84 -0.61 -14.10
C PHE A 358 8.11 -0.50 -14.97
N ASP A 359 9.16 0.17 -14.49
CA ASP A 359 10.47 0.24 -15.15
C ASP A 359 11.13 -1.15 -15.23
N LYS A 360 11.02 -1.97 -14.17
CA LYS A 360 11.50 -3.37 -14.19
C LYS A 360 10.67 -4.26 -15.13
N LYS A 361 9.35 -4.08 -15.17
CA LYS A 361 8.43 -4.81 -16.07
C LYS A 361 8.70 -4.46 -17.53
N ASN A 362 8.96 -3.18 -17.81
CA ASN A 362 9.25 -2.65 -19.15
C ASN A 362 10.53 -1.78 -19.17
N PRO A 363 11.75 -2.38 -19.22
CA PRO A 363 13.01 -1.62 -19.14
C PRO A 363 13.24 -0.60 -20.26
N ASN A 364 12.63 -0.80 -21.43
CA ASN A 364 12.76 0.10 -22.58
C ASN A 364 11.88 1.36 -22.47
N SER A 365 11.05 1.47 -21.44
CA SER A 365 10.06 2.54 -21.31
C SER A 365 10.66 3.88 -20.87
N ASP A 366 11.90 3.88 -20.32
CA ASP A 366 12.57 5.06 -19.77
C ASP A 366 11.76 5.80 -18.67
N ILE A 367 10.70 5.19 -18.12
CA ILE A 367 9.72 5.84 -17.22
C ILE A 367 10.43 6.42 -15.99
N LYS A 368 11.34 5.65 -15.38
CA LYS A 368 12.10 6.10 -14.20
C LYS A 368 12.91 7.36 -14.49
N LYS A 369 13.59 7.40 -15.64
CA LYS A 369 14.42 8.54 -16.08
C LYS A 369 13.56 9.76 -16.38
N GLN A 370 12.45 9.59 -17.09
CA GLN A 370 11.51 10.67 -17.40
C GLN A 370 10.91 11.27 -16.11
N PHE A 371 10.49 10.42 -15.18
CA PHE A 371 9.95 10.86 -13.90
C PHE A 371 10.98 11.68 -13.10
N SER A 372 12.21 11.19 -12.93
CA SER A 372 13.25 11.94 -12.24
C SER A 372 13.57 13.27 -12.93
N GLN A 373 13.61 13.32 -14.26
CA GLN A 373 13.87 14.57 -14.99
C GLN A 373 12.76 15.61 -14.78
N LYS A 374 11.49 15.18 -14.80
CA LYS A 374 10.33 16.06 -14.67
C LYS A 374 10.14 16.61 -13.27
N TYR A 375 10.30 15.78 -12.23
CA TYR A 375 9.90 16.14 -10.87
C TYR A 375 11.03 16.54 -9.93
N ARG A 376 12.29 16.35 -10.33
CA ARG A 376 13.45 16.73 -9.51
C ARG A 376 13.47 18.21 -9.11
N GLN A 377 13.28 19.13 -10.06
CA GLN A 377 13.33 20.58 -9.79
C GLN A 377 12.12 21.07 -8.97
N PRO A 378 10.86 20.73 -9.34
CA PRO A 378 9.70 21.07 -8.50
C PRO A 378 9.82 20.53 -7.07
N TYR A 379 10.27 19.29 -6.90
CA TYR A 379 10.45 18.70 -5.57
C TYR A 379 11.43 19.51 -4.71
N GLN A 380 12.56 19.93 -5.29
CA GLN A 380 13.53 20.79 -4.62
C GLN A 380 12.91 22.13 -4.19
N GLN A 381 12.15 22.77 -5.07
CA GLN A 381 11.55 24.07 -4.81
C GLN A 381 10.48 24.02 -3.72
N HIS A 382 9.68 22.94 -3.67
CA HIS A 382 8.52 22.86 -2.78
C HIS A 382 8.82 22.23 -1.42
N PHE A 383 9.63 21.18 -1.36
CA PHE A 383 9.90 20.44 -0.11
C PHE A 383 11.25 20.77 0.54
N LEU A 384 12.25 21.23 -0.23
CA LEU A 384 13.61 21.45 0.30
C LEU A 384 13.97 22.91 0.55
N ASN A 385 13.27 23.87 -0.04
CA ASN A 385 13.58 25.30 0.15
C ASN A 385 13.42 25.75 1.61
N ASN A 386 12.40 25.23 2.32
CA ASN A 386 12.08 25.57 3.71
C ASN A 386 12.45 24.43 4.69
N PHE A 387 13.21 23.44 4.23
CA PHE A 387 13.66 22.33 5.06
C PHE A 387 14.74 22.79 6.05
N PRO A 388 14.74 22.32 7.32
CA PRO A 388 13.87 21.29 7.91
C PRO A 388 12.59 21.85 8.56
N TYR A 389 11.56 20.99 8.67
CA TYR A 389 10.26 21.35 9.24
C TYR A 389 10.10 20.88 10.69
N VAL A 390 9.41 21.67 11.51
CA VAL A 390 9.06 21.34 12.89
C VAL A 390 7.61 21.72 13.18
N THR A 391 6.97 21.08 14.14
CA THR A 391 5.59 21.37 14.52
C THR A 391 5.42 21.61 16.01
N ASN A 392 4.48 22.49 16.34
CA ASN A 392 4.13 22.80 17.72
C ASN A 392 3.03 21.83 18.19
N ILE A 393 3.43 20.71 18.81
CA ILE A 393 2.48 19.78 19.42
C ILE A 393 1.91 20.42 20.70
N ARG A 394 0.64 20.83 20.66
CA ARG A 394 -0.09 21.19 21.88
C ARG A 394 -0.67 19.90 22.46
N SER A 395 -0.16 19.45 23.61
CA SER A 395 -0.73 18.35 24.40
C SER A 395 -2.23 18.62 24.66
N LYS A 396 -3.11 18.08 23.82
CA LYS A 396 -4.56 18.06 24.08
C LYS A 396 -4.87 16.75 24.78
N GLN A 397 -5.08 16.80 26.10
CA GLN A 397 -5.84 15.77 26.80
C GLN A 397 -7.26 15.77 26.23
N ARG A 398 -7.57 14.88 25.28
CA ARG A 398 -8.94 14.63 24.84
C ARG A 398 -9.51 13.47 25.66
N GLY A 399 -10.20 13.81 26.74
CA GLY A 399 -11.21 12.93 27.32
C GLY A 399 -12.41 12.84 26.38
N GLY A 400 -12.80 11.63 26.02
CA GLY A 400 -14.00 11.38 25.23
C GLY A 400 -13.89 10.10 24.39
N LEU A 401 -14.47 9.01 24.88
CA LEU A 401 -14.73 7.78 24.14
C LEU A 401 -15.68 8.08 22.96
N ASN A 402 -15.13 8.43 21.81
CA ASN A 402 -15.84 8.32 20.53
C ASN A 402 -14.87 7.73 19.51
N ASN A 403 -15.28 6.63 18.89
CA ASN A 403 -14.53 5.81 17.94
C ASN A 403 -14.06 6.59 16.69
N SER A 404 -12.95 7.33 16.79
CA SER A 404 -12.16 7.77 15.64
C SER A 404 -10.79 7.10 15.69
N GLN A 405 -10.75 5.77 15.51
CA GLN A 405 -9.52 4.96 15.46
C GLN A 405 -8.61 5.27 14.24
N LEU A 406 -8.92 6.29 13.43
CA LEU A 406 -8.34 6.56 12.11
C LEU A 406 -7.74 7.96 11.97
N GLU A 407 -7.58 8.73 13.06
CA GLU A 407 -6.87 10.01 13.01
C GLU A 407 -5.40 9.80 13.39
N ASP A 408 -4.53 9.78 12.39
CA ASP A 408 -3.07 9.80 12.60
C ASP A 408 -2.69 11.06 13.39
N THR A 409 -1.90 10.89 14.44
CA THR A 409 -1.41 11.99 15.29
C THR A 409 0.10 12.11 15.22
N ILE A 410 0.61 13.33 15.14
CA ILE A 410 2.05 13.57 15.16
C ILE A 410 2.56 13.48 16.59
N LYS A 411 3.52 12.59 16.81
CA LYS A 411 4.11 12.34 18.14
C LYS A 411 5.42 13.11 18.35
N ASP A 412 6.15 13.40 17.28
CA ASP A 412 7.46 14.06 17.33
C ASP A 412 7.37 15.52 16.86
N PRO A 413 7.61 16.52 17.74
CA PRO A 413 7.56 17.93 17.36
C PRO A 413 8.68 18.31 16.37
N LYS A 414 9.78 17.55 16.33
CA LYS A 414 10.89 17.80 15.39
C LYS A 414 10.67 17.15 14.02
N MET A 415 9.58 16.40 13.85
CA MET A 415 9.18 15.76 12.59
C MET A 415 10.34 15.00 11.92
N ILE A 416 11.17 14.31 12.71
CA ILE A 416 12.45 13.80 12.21
C ILE A 416 12.22 12.73 11.15
N GLN A 417 11.20 11.89 11.31
CA GLN A 417 10.82 10.88 10.31
C GLN A 417 10.43 11.52 8.96
N GLN A 418 9.59 12.55 8.98
CA GLN A 418 9.15 13.26 7.77
C GLN A 418 10.33 13.98 7.09
N ASN A 419 11.18 14.63 7.88
CA ASN A 419 12.37 15.30 7.37
C ASN A 419 13.37 14.31 6.76
N LEU A 420 13.54 13.12 7.35
CA LEU A 420 14.34 12.05 6.76
C LEU A 420 13.70 11.49 5.48
N GLU A 421 12.38 11.34 5.41
CA GLU A 421 11.70 10.92 4.18
C GLU A 421 11.89 11.96 3.06
N ILE A 422 11.88 13.26 3.38
CA ILE A 422 12.23 14.31 2.42
C ILE A 422 13.65 14.11 1.87
N CYS A 423 14.61 13.82 2.75
CA CYS A 423 15.99 13.52 2.37
C CYS A 423 16.08 12.27 1.49
N TYR A 424 15.34 11.21 1.84
CA TYR A 424 15.31 9.96 1.13
C TYR A 424 14.82 10.14 -0.32
N LEU A 425 13.64 10.76 -0.48
CA LEU A 425 13.07 11.04 -1.80
C LEU A 425 13.94 11.98 -2.63
N PHE A 426 14.61 12.95 -1.99
CA PHE A 426 15.58 13.79 -2.68
C PHE A 426 16.72 12.98 -3.29
N ILE A 427 17.29 12.05 -2.53
CA ILE A 427 18.38 11.18 -3.00
C ILE A 427 17.90 10.31 -4.17
N LEU A 428 16.70 9.74 -4.06
CA LEU A 428 16.08 8.92 -5.11
C LEU A 428 15.84 9.67 -6.42
N LEU A 429 15.32 10.89 -6.36
CA LEU A 429 15.05 11.73 -7.53
C LEU A 429 16.33 12.28 -8.18
N ASN A 430 17.48 12.16 -7.53
CA ASN A 430 18.75 12.74 -7.94
C ASN A 430 19.87 11.68 -8.10
N PRO A 431 19.67 10.57 -8.85
CA PRO A 431 20.66 9.48 -8.93
C PRO A 431 22.00 9.93 -9.53
N TYR A 432 21.95 10.88 -10.47
CA TYR A 432 23.12 11.43 -11.17
C TYR A 432 23.54 12.82 -10.67
N VAL A 433 23.29 13.16 -9.39
CA VAL A 433 23.66 14.46 -8.82
C VAL A 433 25.14 14.79 -9.02
N ASN A 434 25.47 16.01 -9.43
CA ASN A 434 26.86 16.45 -9.49
C ASN A 434 27.23 17.14 -8.17
N LEU A 435 27.80 16.40 -7.23
CA LEU A 435 28.21 16.95 -5.93
C LEU A 435 29.37 17.96 -6.03
N ARG A 436 30.19 17.90 -7.10
CA ARG A 436 31.31 18.82 -7.31
C ARG A 436 30.84 20.24 -7.67
N LYS A 437 29.71 20.34 -8.39
CA LYS A 437 28.97 21.59 -8.56
C LYS A 437 28.04 21.75 -7.37
N GLU A 438 28.60 22.17 -6.24
CA GLU A 438 27.94 22.20 -4.94
C GLU A 438 26.50 22.70 -5.01
N THR A 439 25.52 21.81 -4.92
CA THR A 439 24.12 22.23 -4.73
C THR A 439 23.95 22.48 -3.22
N PRO A 440 23.67 23.71 -2.75
CA PRO A 440 23.57 24.01 -1.32
C PRO A 440 22.54 23.11 -0.61
N LEU A 441 21.50 22.69 -1.34
CA LEU A 441 20.48 21.75 -0.88
C LEU A 441 21.06 20.36 -0.56
N ALA A 442 21.97 19.84 -1.38
CA ALA A 442 22.57 18.52 -1.15
C ALA A 442 23.44 18.51 0.12
N LYS A 443 24.20 19.59 0.37
CA LYS A 443 24.94 19.78 1.62
C LYS A 443 23.99 19.85 2.83
N SER A 444 22.86 20.56 2.71
CA SER A 444 21.85 20.65 3.77
C SER A 444 21.29 19.27 4.13
N VAL A 445 20.91 18.48 3.12
CA VAL A 445 20.40 17.10 3.29
C VAL A 445 21.43 16.20 3.99
N LEU A 446 22.67 16.17 3.50
CA LEU A 446 23.73 15.34 4.12
C LEU A 446 24.05 15.79 5.56
N LYS A 447 24.06 17.10 5.82
CA LYS A 447 24.28 17.65 7.16
C LYS A 447 23.15 17.27 8.11
N TYR A 448 21.90 17.28 7.65
CA TYR A 448 20.75 16.86 8.46
C TYR A 448 20.80 15.37 8.79
N ILE A 449 21.05 14.52 7.79
CA ILE A 449 21.23 13.07 7.99
C ILE A 449 22.33 12.81 9.04
N THR A 450 23.49 13.46 8.90
CA THR A 450 24.64 13.30 9.82
C THR A 450 24.32 13.73 11.26
N ARG A 451 23.53 14.81 11.44
CA ARG A 451 23.09 15.28 12.76
C ARG A 451 22.13 14.29 13.43
N THR A 452 21.31 13.58 12.66
CA THR A 452 20.26 12.71 13.19
C THR A 452 20.82 11.49 13.93
N PHE A 453 22.00 10.99 13.54
CA PHE A 453 22.70 9.88 14.22
C PHE A 453 23.00 10.12 15.72
N ASN A 454 23.00 11.38 16.19
CA ASN A 454 23.32 11.70 17.60
C ASN A 454 22.11 11.72 18.54
N SER A 455 20.89 11.80 18.02
CA SER A 455 19.75 12.31 18.81
C SER A 455 18.59 11.33 18.95
N ASN A 456 18.58 10.21 18.23
CA ASN A 456 17.40 9.36 18.12
C ASN A 456 17.67 7.88 18.41
N SER A 457 16.91 7.36 19.37
CA SER A 457 16.84 5.93 19.73
C SER A 457 15.61 5.20 19.15
N GLN A 458 14.75 5.89 18.40
CA GLN A 458 13.53 5.30 17.85
C GLN A 458 13.82 4.38 16.65
N ASP A 459 13.35 3.14 16.71
CA ASP A 459 13.58 2.13 15.67
C ASP A 459 13.03 2.53 14.29
N SER A 460 11.90 3.26 14.24
CA SER A 460 11.31 3.75 12.98
C SER A 460 12.24 4.71 12.25
N VAL A 461 12.86 5.65 12.97
CA VAL A 461 13.85 6.61 12.42
C VAL A 461 15.09 5.87 11.94
N ASN A 462 15.60 4.94 12.75
CA ASN A 462 16.76 4.12 12.40
C ASN A 462 16.54 3.32 11.11
N ASN A 463 15.34 2.78 10.89
CA ASN A 463 14.99 2.09 9.65
C ASN A 463 15.05 3.02 8.43
N VAL A 464 14.54 4.26 8.54
CA VAL A 464 14.61 5.24 7.44
C VAL A 464 16.06 5.63 7.16
N ILE A 465 16.89 5.84 8.20
CA ILE A 465 18.33 6.12 8.01
C ILE A 465 19.00 4.98 7.25
N ILE A 466 18.80 3.72 7.67
CA ILE A 466 19.39 2.56 6.97
C ILE A 466 18.90 2.48 5.52
N LYS A 467 17.61 2.75 5.25
CA LYS A 467 17.05 2.81 3.89
C LYS A 467 17.71 3.89 3.03
N ILE A 468 17.94 5.07 3.59
CA ILE A 468 18.70 6.16 2.95
C ILE A 468 20.13 5.70 2.65
N LEU A 469 20.83 5.13 3.62
CA LEU A 469 22.22 4.71 3.44
C LEU A 469 22.36 3.63 2.38
N HIS A 470 21.50 2.60 2.39
CA HIS A 470 21.52 1.57 1.34
C HIS A 470 21.26 2.15 -0.05
N THR A 471 20.48 3.24 -0.14
CA THR A 471 20.21 3.92 -1.40
C THR A 471 21.41 4.76 -1.85
N ILE A 472 22.08 5.47 -0.93
CA ILE A 472 23.32 6.21 -1.21
C ILE A 472 24.46 5.26 -1.61
N PHE A 473 24.58 4.10 -0.97
CA PHE A 473 25.66 3.14 -1.21
C PHE A 473 25.23 1.94 -2.05
N SER A 474 24.20 2.09 -2.89
CA SER A 474 23.69 1.03 -3.76
C SER A 474 24.76 0.47 -4.71
N SER A 475 24.61 -0.76 -5.17
CA SER A 475 25.51 -1.43 -6.13
C SER A 475 25.54 -0.76 -7.52
N GLU A 476 24.47 -0.05 -7.88
CA GLU A 476 24.39 0.76 -9.09
C GLU A 476 25.22 2.05 -8.96
N VAL A 477 25.85 2.49 -10.06
CA VAL A 477 26.72 3.68 -10.06
C VAL A 477 25.88 4.93 -9.87
N ASN A 478 25.69 5.36 -8.63
CA ASN A 478 25.15 6.68 -8.35
C ASN A 478 26.28 7.72 -8.25
N ASN A 479 25.98 8.97 -8.56
CA ASN A 479 26.99 10.03 -8.48
C ASN A 479 27.18 10.57 -7.05
N TRP A 480 26.36 10.11 -6.10
CA TRP A 480 26.44 10.47 -4.68
C TRP A 480 27.75 10.03 -4.03
N THR A 481 28.25 8.86 -4.41
CA THR A 481 29.47 8.29 -3.82
C THR A 481 30.77 8.82 -4.44
N LYS A 482 30.72 9.43 -5.63
CA LYS A 482 31.93 9.83 -6.39
C LYS A 482 32.80 10.93 -5.75
N THR A 483 32.26 11.69 -4.79
CA THR A 483 32.98 12.83 -4.18
C THR A 483 33.22 12.58 -2.70
N LEU A 484 34.36 11.97 -2.40
CA LEU A 484 34.71 11.53 -1.05
C LEU A 484 34.68 12.67 -0.02
N SER A 485 35.24 13.84 -0.34
CA SER A 485 35.37 14.97 0.59
C SER A 485 34.03 15.46 1.19
N ILE A 486 32.93 15.34 0.45
CA ILE A 486 31.60 15.75 0.93
C ILE A 486 30.97 14.63 1.77
N MET A 487 31.22 13.38 1.38
CA MET A 487 30.64 12.20 2.02
C MET A 487 31.42 11.74 3.26
N GLU A 488 32.66 12.17 3.42
CA GLU A 488 33.57 11.77 4.50
C GLU A 488 32.97 12.01 5.89
N THR A 489 32.32 13.17 6.09
CA THR A 489 31.68 13.50 7.37
C THR A 489 30.55 12.53 7.74
N LEU A 490 29.71 12.18 6.76
CA LEU A 490 28.64 11.18 6.95
C LEU A 490 29.22 9.78 7.12
N PHE A 491 30.25 9.43 6.35
CA PHE A 491 30.86 8.10 6.41
C PHE A 491 31.57 7.84 7.74
N ASN A 492 32.36 8.80 8.23
CA ASN A 492 32.95 8.75 9.57
C ASN A 492 31.87 8.65 10.65
N ARG A 493 30.72 9.28 10.43
CA ARG A 493 29.58 9.17 11.34
C ARG A 493 28.93 7.79 11.35
N ILE A 494 28.82 7.13 10.21
CA ILE A 494 28.32 5.74 10.11
C ILE A 494 29.24 4.81 10.91
N ILE A 495 30.55 4.95 10.74
CA ILE A 495 31.55 4.14 11.46
C ILE A 495 31.52 4.44 12.96
N TRP A 496 31.41 5.72 13.34
CA TRP A 496 31.23 6.10 14.74
C TRP A 496 29.97 5.47 15.35
N ALA A 497 28.85 5.45 14.62
CA ALA A 497 27.59 4.86 15.09
C ALA A 497 27.69 3.35 15.32
N TYR A 498 28.54 2.65 14.56
CA TYR A 498 28.86 1.24 14.80
C TYR A 498 29.60 1.04 16.12
N PHE A 499 30.65 1.82 16.37
CA PHE A 499 31.46 1.70 17.60
C PHE A 499 30.81 2.29 18.85
N ASN A 500 29.84 3.18 18.70
CA ASN A 500 29.20 3.82 19.84
C ASN A 500 28.40 2.80 20.68
N LYS A 501 28.69 2.70 21.97
CA LYS A 501 28.04 1.75 22.89
C LYS A 501 26.55 2.04 23.08
N ASP A 502 26.14 3.30 22.98
CA ASP A 502 24.77 3.74 23.24
C ASP A 502 23.77 3.39 22.13
N MET A 503 24.25 2.92 20.96
CA MET A 503 23.38 2.58 19.84
C MET A 503 22.77 1.16 19.97
N PRO A 504 21.51 0.96 19.55
CA PRO A 504 20.86 -0.36 19.59
C PRO A 504 21.62 -1.44 18.81
N SER A 505 21.66 -2.67 19.34
CA SER A 505 22.36 -3.80 18.71
C SER A 505 21.81 -4.12 17.31
N THR A 506 20.49 -4.07 17.14
CA THR A 506 19.81 -4.28 15.85
C THR A 506 20.23 -3.24 14.80
N PHE A 507 20.42 -1.99 15.22
CA PHE A 507 20.90 -0.93 14.33
C PHE A 507 22.38 -1.12 13.96
N LYS A 508 23.22 -1.53 14.90
CA LYS A 508 24.63 -1.88 14.65
C LYS A 508 24.76 -3.01 13.63
N GLN A 509 23.93 -4.06 13.74
CA GLN A 509 23.90 -5.16 12.77
C GLN A 509 23.52 -4.67 11.36
N LYS A 510 22.56 -3.75 11.23
CA LYS A 510 22.20 -3.14 9.94
C LYS A 510 23.31 -2.27 9.37
N ILE A 511 23.99 -1.47 10.20
CA ILE A 511 25.18 -0.70 9.79
C ILE A 511 26.31 -1.64 9.37
N PHE A 512 26.53 -2.72 10.11
CA PHE A 512 27.52 -3.74 9.79
C PHE A 512 27.25 -4.33 8.40
N SER A 513 26.02 -4.79 8.14
CA SER A 513 25.61 -5.29 6.81
C SER A 513 25.86 -4.25 5.70
N LEU A 514 25.56 -2.97 5.94
CA LEU A 514 25.85 -1.89 5.01
C LEU A 514 27.36 -1.72 4.76
N LEU A 515 28.19 -1.64 5.80
CA LEU A 515 29.64 -1.49 5.68
C LEU A 515 30.26 -2.65 4.90
N CYS A 516 29.71 -3.85 5.07
CA CYS A 516 30.14 -5.03 4.33
C CYS A 516 29.75 -4.96 2.86
N LYS A 517 28.52 -4.50 2.54
CA LYS A 517 28.12 -4.21 1.15
C LYS A 517 29.04 -3.17 0.49
N ILE A 518 29.47 -2.15 1.24
CA ILE A 518 30.42 -1.14 0.75
C ILE A 518 31.80 -1.76 0.49
N ALA A 519 32.26 -2.62 1.39
CA ALA A 519 33.55 -3.30 1.26
C ALA A 519 33.59 -4.26 0.06
N MET A 520 32.48 -4.92 -0.23
CA MET A 520 32.36 -5.87 -1.34
C MET A 520 32.16 -5.18 -2.70
N ASN A 521 31.99 -3.86 -2.76
CA ASN A 521 31.71 -3.14 -3.99
C ASN A 521 32.99 -2.49 -4.55
N ASP A 522 33.50 -3.03 -5.66
CA ASP A 522 34.70 -2.54 -6.35
C ASP A 522 34.63 -1.06 -6.77
N LYS A 523 33.42 -0.51 -6.92
CA LYS A 523 33.21 0.89 -7.31
C LYS A 523 33.39 1.86 -6.12
N LEU A 524 33.41 1.35 -4.89
CA LEU A 524 33.51 2.13 -3.65
C LEU A 524 34.88 2.03 -2.98
N VAL A 525 35.91 1.54 -3.69
CA VAL A 525 37.28 1.37 -3.17
C VAL A 525 37.87 2.65 -2.56
N HIS A 526 37.46 3.84 -3.02
CA HIS A 526 37.92 5.10 -2.46
C HIS A 526 37.46 5.33 -0.99
N PHE A 527 36.31 4.79 -0.58
CA PHE A 527 35.90 4.78 0.84
C PHE A 527 36.69 3.77 1.67
N GLN A 528 37.15 2.68 1.05
CA GLN A 528 37.95 1.66 1.73
C GLN A 528 39.33 2.18 2.18
N LYS A 529 39.82 3.24 1.53
CA LYS A 529 41.09 3.91 1.86
C LYS A 529 40.97 4.91 3.02
N CYS A 530 39.77 5.20 3.51
CA CYS A 530 39.58 6.10 4.64
C CYS A 530 40.11 5.48 5.93
N GLU A 531 40.81 6.28 6.75
CA GLU A 531 41.39 5.84 8.02
C GLU A 531 40.34 5.23 8.97
N ALA A 532 39.14 5.83 9.03
CA ALA A 532 38.04 5.30 9.83
C ALA A 532 37.62 3.89 9.38
N PHE A 533 37.64 3.61 8.07
CA PHE A 533 37.28 2.31 7.52
C PHE A 533 38.37 1.27 7.74
N THR A 534 39.64 1.65 7.61
CA THR A 534 40.76 0.77 7.95
C THR A 534 40.75 0.43 9.44
N ASN A 535 40.39 1.37 10.32
CA ASN A 535 40.21 1.12 11.75
C ASN A 535 39.02 0.19 12.02
N TRP A 536 37.93 0.33 11.26
CA TRP A 536 36.82 -0.62 11.34
C TRP A 536 37.22 -2.04 10.92
N LEU A 537 37.92 -2.19 9.79
CA LEU A 537 38.45 -3.48 9.33
C LEU A 537 39.44 -4.08 10.33
N ALA A 538 40.24 -3.27 11.02
CA ALA A 538 41.19 -3.74 12.03
C ALA A 538 40.51 -4.39 13.26
N ASN A 539 39.28 -3.97 13.56
CA ASN A 539 38.49 -4.48 14.66
C ASN A 539 37.55 -5.63 14.24
N LEU A 540 37.40 -5.89 12.94
CA LEU A 540 36.52 -6.95 12.42
C LEU A 540 36.86 -8.34 12.98
N PRO A 541 38.14 -8.76 13.08
CA PRO A 541 38.47 -10.08 13.63
C PRO A 541 38.22 -10.21 15.14
N ASP A 542 38.00 -9.11 15.87
CA ASP A 542 37.63 -9.20 17.29
C ASP A 542 36.24 -9.82 17.48
N ILE A 543 35.39 -9.78 16.46
CA ILE A 543 34.09 -10.48 16.48
C ILE A 543 34.29 -12.00 16.60
N LEU A 544 35.37 -12.55 16.03
CA LEU A 544 35.74 -13.97 16.17
C LEU A 544 36.26 -14.33 17.58
N LEU A 545 36.50 -13.33 18.44
CA LEU A 545 36.85 -13.51 19.85
C LEU A 545 35.63 -13.45 20.78
N GLU A 546 34.45 -13.12 20.26
CA GLU A 546 33.21 -13.15 21.03
C GLU A 546 32.75 -14.60 21.29
N LYS A 547 31.92 -14.78 22.32
CA LYS A 547 31.37 -16.11 22.68
C LYS A 547 30.29 -16.58 21.72
N ALA A 548 29.52 -15.66 21.13
CA ALA A 548 28.42 -15.98 20.25
C ALA A 548 28.43 -15.09 19.00
N ILE A 549 28.19 -15.67 17.82
CA ILE A 549 28.27 -14.98 16.52
C ILE A 549 27.01 -15.28 15.67
N THR A 550 26.52 -14.30 14.92
CA THR A 550 25.36 -14.48 14.03
C THR A 550 25.75 -15.09 12.67
N VAL A 551 24.84 -15.82 12.02
CA VAL A 551 25.06 -16.43 10.68
C VAL A 551 25.46 -15.38 9.63
N GLN A 552 24.80 -14.22 9.64
CA GLN A 552 25.10 -13.13 8.72
C GLN A 552 26.54 -12.63 8.87
N THR A 553 27.06 -12.57 10.11
CA THR A 553 28.43 -12.12 10.36
C THR A 553 29.44 -13.13 9.85
N ILE A 554 29.16 -14.43 10.01
CA ILE A 554 29.99 -15.52 9.46
C ILE A 554 30.02 -15.45 7.93
N ASP A 555 28.86 -15.31 7.28
CA ASP A 555 28.76 -15.21 5.81
C ASP A 555 29.60 -14.05 5.26
N ILE A 556 29.58 -12.92 5.97
CA ILE A 556 30.30 -11.72 5.61
C ILE A 556 31.82 -11.91 5.80
N ILE A 557 32.27 -12.39 6.96
CA ILE A 557 33.71 -12.61 7.22
C ILE A 557 34.26 -13.66 6.24
N HIS A 558 33.49 -14.70 5.95
CA HIS A 558 33.82 -15.68 4.93
C HIS A 558 33.98 -15.02 3.55
N LYS A 559 33.03 -14.16 3.14
CA LYS A 559 33.14 -13.38 1.88
C LYS A 559 34.39 -12.49 1.84
N PHE A 560 34.75 -11.83 2.94
CA PHE A 560 36.00 -11.07 3.05
C PHE A 560 37.25 -11.94 2.92
N ALA A 561 37.24 -13.13 3.53
CA ALA A 561 38.34 -14.08 3.49
C ALA A 561 38.55 -14.60 2.05
N VAL A 562 37.46 -14.99 1.37
CA VAL A 562 37.46 -15.43 -0.03
C VAL A 562 37.99 -14.35 -0.97
N GLN A 563 37.61 -13.08 -0.75
CA GLN A 563 38.08 -11.96 -1.56
C GLN A 563 39.57 -11.60 -1.33
N ASN A 564 40.24 -12.27 -0.37
CA ASN A 564 41.68 -12.18 -0.12
C ASN A 564 42.23 -10.74 -0.10
N THR A 565 41.58 -9.87 0.68
CA THR A 565 42.09 -8.51 0.88
C THR A 565 43.38 -8.55 1.70
N GLN A 566 44.46 -7.91 1.21
CA GLN A 566 45.75 -7.85 1.91
C GLN A 566 45.60 -7.27 3.34
N VAL A 567 44.65 -6.35 3.51
CA VAL A 567 44.29 -5.74 4.79
C VAL A 567 43.74 -6.79 5.77
N PHE A 568 42.81 -7.65 5.34
CA PHE A 568 42.24 -8.70 6.18
C PHE A 568 43.30 -9.66 6.72
N ASN A 569 44.22 -10.13 5.86
CA ASN A 569 45.33 -10.99 6.26
C ASN A 569 46.27 -10.32 7.27
N THR A 570 46.56 -9.03 7.08
CA THR A 570 47.43 -8.28 8.00
C THR A 570 46.81 -8.16 9.39
N VAL A 571 45.50 -7.91 9.47
CA VAL A 571 44.78 -7.75 10.73
C VAL A 571 44.61 -9.09 11.45
N ILE A 572 44.22 -10.16 10.74
CA ILE A 572 44.02 -11.48 11.35
C ILE A 572 45.32 -12.06 11.89
N ARG A 573 46.45 -11.86 11.20
CA ARG A 573 47.75 -12.41 11.62
C ARG A 573 48.11 -12.06 13.07
N GLY A 574 47.87 -10.82 13.50
CA GLY A 574 48.15 -10.39 14.88
C GLY A 574 47.22 -10.99 15.94
N LYS A 575 46.09 -11.59 15.55
CA LYS A 575 45.05 -12.13 16.43
C LYS A 575 44.82 -13.64 16.24
N LEU A 576 45.52 -14.28 15.30
CA LEU A 576 45.30 -15.66 14.85
C LEU A 576 45.31 -16.68 16.00
N LEU A 577 46.34 -16.63 16.85
CA LEU A 577 46.47 -17.51 18.01
C LEU A 577 45.26 -17.42 18.97
N LYS A 578 44.75 -16.21 19.20
CA LYS A 578 43.58 -15.99 20.07
C LYS A 578 42.30 -16.50 19.42
N ILE A 579 42.16 -16.29 18.11
CA ILE A 579 41.02 -16.79 17.33
C ILE A 579 40.98 -18.31 17.37
N ILE A 580 42.10 -18.99 17.09
CA ILE A 580 42.19 -20.46 17.12
C ILE A 580 41.80 -21.00 18.50
N LYS A 581 42.32 -20.39 19.58
CA LYS A 581 41.94 -20.77 20.95
C LYS A 581 40.44 -20.63 21.23
N ASN A 582 39.77 -19.65 20.63
CA ASN A 582 38.35 -19.39 20.83
C ASN A 582 37.43 -20.22 19.90
N LEU A 583 37.90 -20.63 18.72
CA LEU A 583 37.09 -21.31 17.69
C LEU A 583 36.20 -22.47 18.22
N PRO A 584 36.68 -23.37 19.10
CA PRO A 584 35.84 -24.46 19.62
C PRO A 584 34.70 -23.99 20.55
N ALA A 585 34.85 -22.80 21.15
CA ALA A 585 33.92 -22.25 22.14
C ALA A 585 32.86 -21.31 21.53
N ILE A 586 32.92 -21.03 20.22
CA ILE A 586 31.99 -20.12 19.54
C ILE A 586 30.62 -20.79 19.34
N GLU A 587 29.58 -20.14 19.81
CA GLU A 587 28.18 -20.55 19.60
C GLU A 587 27.50 -19.68 18.53
N VAL A 588 26.79 -20.30 17.59
CA VAL A 588 26.00 -19.54 16.61
C VAL A 588 24.67 -19.13 17.27
N SER A 589 24.43 -17.83 17.41
CA SER A 589 23.30 -17.30 18.20
C SER A 589 21.93 -17.42 17.52
N ASP A 590 21.89 -17.56 16.19
CA ASP A 590 20.69 -17.44 15.36
C ASP A 590 20.36 -18.78 14.66
N VAL A 591 19.10 -18.95 14.20
CA VAL A 591 18.65 -20.18 13.52
C VAL A 591 19.40 -20.37 12.20
N ASP A 592 20.29 -21.36 12.15
CA ASP A 592 20.95 -21.80 10.93
C ASP A 592 20.02 -22.71 10.13
N LYS A 593 19.29 -22.12 9.17
CA LYS A 593 18.35 -22.86 8.31
C LYS A 593 19.01 -23.97 7.49
N ASN A 594 20.32 -23.87 7.22
CA ASN A 594 21.04 -24.77 6.32
C ASN A 594 22.06 -25.66 7.03
N GLY A 595 22.36 -25.42 8.32
CA GLY A 595 23.41 -26.12 9.07
C GLY A 595 24.83 -25.83 8.57
N LEU A 596 25.02 -24.79 7.75
CA LEU A 596 26.27 -24.48 7.03
C LEU A 596 27.15 -23.43 7.73
N ALA A 597 26.66 -22.77 8.78
CA ALA A 597 27.36 -21.64 9.39
C ALA A 597 28.73 -22.04 9.94
N TYR A 598 28.81 -23.17 10.65
CA TYR A 598 30.09 -23.68 11.18
C TYR A 598 31.09 -24.05 10.09
N TYR A 599 30.66 -24.69 9.00
CA TYR A 599 31.55 -25.01 7.88
C TYR A 599 32.11 -23.75 7.21
N LYS A 600 31.30 -22.70 7.05
CA LYS A 600 31.75 -21.39 6.55
C LYS A 600 32.69 -20.67 7.52
N LEU A 601 32.47 -20.81 8.82
CA LEU A 601 33.36 -20.26 9.85
C LEU A 601 34.74 -20.93 9.76
N PHE A 602 34.78 -22.25 9.65
CA PHE A 602 36.04 -22.99 9.59
C PHE A 602 36.77 -22.85 8.27
N SER A 603 36.06 -22.69 7.14
CA SER A 603 36.72 -22.43 5.84
C SER A 603 37.46 -21.09 5.79
N ILE A 604 37.21 -20.15 6.70
CA ILE A 604 38.01 -18.91 6.81
C ILE A 604 39.50 -19.23 6.99
N LEU A 605 39.84 -20.30 7.72
CA LEU A 605 41.22 -20.73 7.98
C LEU A 605 42.00 -21.02 6.69
N TYR A 606 41.31 -21.50 5.66
CA TYR A 606 41.88 -21.74 4.33
C TYR A 606 42.52 -20.48 3.75
N TYR A 607 41.82 -19.35 3.83
CA TYR A 607 42.16 -18.12 3.13
C TYR A 607 43.21 -17.26 3.86
N ILE A 608 43.57 -17.58 5.11
CA ILE A 608 44.54 -16.81 5.92
C ILE A 608 45.98 -17.11 5.47
N LYS A 609 46.66 -16.15 4.87
CA LYS A 609 48.05 -16.30 4.41
C LYS A 609 49.06 -16.18 5.57
N ASN A 610 50.08 -17.03 5.56
CA ASN A 610 51.24 -17.05 6.47
C ASN A 610 50.88 -17.27 7.97
N TRP A 611 50.93 -18.53 8.40
CA TRP A 611 50.69 -18.93 9.79
C TRP A 611 51.96 -18.82 10.63
N ASP A 612 51.83 -18.42 11.90
CA ASP A 612 52.87 -18.56 12.92
C ASP A 612 52.87 -19.98 13.52
N GLU A 613 54.04 -20.42 14.00
CA GLU A 613 54.23 -21.76 14.58
C GLU A 613 53.34 -21.98 15.81
N ASP A 614 53.17 -20.97 16.65
CA ASP A 614 52.31 -21.05 17.85
C ASP A 614 50.85 -21.31 17.49
N SER A 615 50.34 -20.66 16.44
CA SER A 615 48.98 -20.86 15.93
C SER A 615 48.78 -22.24 15.30
N LEU A 616 49.77 -22.76 14.57
CA LEU A 616 49.74 -24.13 14.03
C LEU A 616 49.74 -25.17 15.15
N ASN A 617 50.64 -25.05 16.11
CA ASN A 617 50.72 -25.93 17.27
C ASN A 617 49.42 -25.92 18.09
N ALA A 618 48.81 -24.74 18.28
CA ALA A 618 47.55 -24.62 18.99
C ALA A 618 46.40 -25.33 18.26
N LEU A 619 46.32 -25.23 16.93
CA LEU A 619 45.30 -25.91 16.14
C LEU A 619 45.53 -27.44 16.13
N GLU A 620 46.77 -27.87 15.99
CA GLU A 620 47.13 -29.30 16.02
C GLU A 620 46.72 -29.94 17.35
N ILE A 621 47.01 -29.29 18.48
CA ILE A 621 46.58 -29.74 19.81
C ILE A 621 45.06 -29.81 19.91
N GLN A 622 44.32 -28.85 19.35
CA GLN A 622 42.85 -28.86 19.36
C GLN A 622 42.25 -29.97 18.50
N LEU A 623 42.85 -30.27 17.35
CA LEU A 623 42.42 -31.35 16.47
C LEU A 623 42.72 -32.73 17.10
N LEU A 624 43.91 -32.92 17.67
CA LEU A 624 44.29 -34.15 18.37
C LEU A 624 43.41 -34.43 19.59
N ASN A 625 43.00 -33.38 20.31
CA ASN A 625 42.14 -33.50 21.49
C ASN A 625 40.64 -33.55 21.17
N ASN A 626 40.24 -33.61 19.89
CA ASN A 626 38.83 -33.67 19.45
C ASN A 626 37.92 -32.62 20.12
N VAL A 627 38.38 -31.37 20.21
CA VAL A 627 37.66 -30.29 20.91
C VAL A 627 36.47 -29.75 20.09
N TYR A 628 36.40 -30.06 18.79
CA TYR A 628 35.32 -29.63 17.89
C TYR A 628 34.16 -30.62 17.88
N LYS A 629 32.92 -30.10 17.88
CA LYS A 629 31.69 -30.91 17.76
C LYS A 629 31.58 -31.51 16.34
N ASN A 630 30.91 -32.66 16.20
CA ASN A 630 30.62 -33.31 14.92
C ASN A 630 31.87 -33.62 14.07
N ASP A 631 31.75 -33.57 12.74
CA ASP A 631 32.78 -33.80 11.73
C ASP A 631 33.62 -32.53 11.42
N TYR A 632 33.43 -31.45 12.18
CA TYR A 632 34.10 -30.18 11.95
C TYR A 632 35.63 -30.26 12.04
N GLY A 633 36.17 -31.08 12.95
CA GLY A 633 37.61 -31.31 13.04
C GLY A 633 38.18 -31.93 11.76
N THR A 634 37.49 -32.94 11.22
CA THR A 634 37.85 -33.58 9.95
C THR A 634 37.74 -32.62 8.77
N TYR A 635 36.71 -31.77 8.75
CA TYR A 635 36.55 -30.74 7.74
C TYR A 635 37.68 -29.71 7.75
N ILE A 636 38.08 -29.20 8.93
CA ILE A 636 39.22 -28.27 9.08
C ILE A 636 40.50 -28.90 8.53
N PHE A 637 40.78 -30.14 8.92
CA PHE A 637 41.96 -30.88 8.47
C PHE A 637 41.99 -31.04 6.94
N ASN A 638 40.90 -31.53 6.35
CA ASN A 638 40.78 -31.72 4.89
C ASN A 638 40.93 -30.39 4.14
N THR A 639 40.33 -29.31 4.66
CA THR A 639 40.39 -27.98 4.05
C THR A 639 41.82 -27.44 4.04
N LEU A 640 42.56 -27.58 5.15
CA LEU A 640 43.96 -27.14 5.22
C LEU A 640 44.90 -28.05 4.41
N GLN A 641 44.59 -29.34 4.30
CA GLN A 641 45.35 -30.26 3.45
C GLN A 641 45.25 -29.88 1.97
N LEU A 642 44.06 -29.50 1.48
CA LEU A 642 43.88 -29.00 0.11
C LEU A 642 44.76 -27.78 -0.17
N ARG A 643 44.93 -26.90 0.82
CA ARG A 643 45.81 -25.73 0.70
C ARG A 643 47.29 -26.10 0.57
N SER A 644 47.74 -27.19 1.20
CA SER A 644 49.14 -27.63 1.12
C SER A 644 49.50 -28.26 -0.23
N ALA A 645 48.51 -28.57 -1.06
CA ALA A 645 48.67 -29.12 -2.40
C ALA A 645 48.66 -28.06 -3.52
N ASP A 646 48.22 -26.83 -3.21
CA ASP A 646 48.28 -25.62 -4.06
C ASP A 646 49.51 -24.77 -3.72
#